data_AF-H3ZD91-F1
#
_entry.id   AF-H3ZD91-F1
#
_cell.length_a   1.000
_cell.length_b   1.000
_cell.length_c   1.000
_cell.angle_alpha   90.00
_cell.angle_beta   90.00
_cell.angle_gamma   90.00
#
_symmetry.space_group_name_H-M   'P 1'
#
loop_
_entity.id
_entity.type
_entity.pdbx_description
1 polymer ?
#
loop_
_entity_poly.entity_id
_entity_poly.type
_entity_poly.pdbx_seq_one_letter_code
_entity_poly.pdbx_strand_id
1 'polypeptide(L)'
;MKNELAVQQDELNNLFAEFDDVVLKNALTQLNFLDILPIQTNLNQVLHDIRVRKLTKIVYNKEEDNLDKFTSVFSTLHSSKSSVILIVKGFKSHVDIYIAMKKQESLNASSGFEAVETLDAAMAGNFPGVDISTNLVNKEIYQLLEPLQGTSVNAIAAVSGVPSLKEGSKELFSQGLEKLIDGLRGREYTVLINATPVSLSQLSHVELAYQKIHTTLSVFEQQQISYSENESLAVGQSLTEGITKTLTNTISDTQTLTSGTSKTETTSQSSTKSDIDIKRAISGAISGAAAGAIGAGSVSGGLTAPAGALVGGITGLGMGLFGASKTSSTSESFGTNESKSVAKSTSESNSEAASSSTTRSDTATKGNAKSLQFTEKNRTITSLLSQIDAQLERLEECKSYGMWNWGAYFLGGRELDVKLGAELYSGILRGESSGLERNVINVWSRAFQPQQFDVLQMYLSQLNHPQFLMPTGYTTDLMASTSLVSTKEMALAMGFPRQSLPGIPVIEAANFARSVLRIDNNPSHSINIGKVSNLGSVDKAQNVNLDIRSLTSHIFVTGSTGAGKSNAIYAILHKLHKDEGIPFLIVEPAKGEYKAIFGGDESVSVFGTNPKFTPLIKLNPFSFPDGIHVMEHIDRLIEILNAVWPMYAAMPAILKEAVELTYERAGWDLLNSECSSEQISYPDFHDLLAVLPEIINKSDYSQEMKGNYSGALITRVKSLTNGYYSTIFQKDEISPEIIFDQSCIIDLSRVGSSETKSLLMGILFLKLNQHRMANATSHNAGLKHITVLEEAHNLFRRTSTEQGQETANLQGKSVEMIANALAEMRTYGEGFIIADQAPGLLDQAVIRNTNTKIILRLPDFDDRNLVGKAARLNEDQIEELARLQTGCAAVFQNNWVEPVLCQFDEFNEELIKPFTYSAPKEKLVDHRKLALVNSIKEILKQSSDLSNFEPFNNDPSSKKVSHLHQRLIEKLNINTLLDQVPMSQNIDIWINWLSDAIFSVVQKNLLTIREQNELVALVLEVLAVESPNNKPYFDAKVSELRHASKELI
;
A
#
# COMPACT_ATOMS: atom_id res chain seq x y z
N MET A 1 1.62 55.84 55.09
CA MET A 1 2.66 55.49 54.10
C MET A 1 3.58 54.35 54.55
N LYS A 2 4.61 54.55 55.39
CA LYS A 2 5.64 53.50 55.61
C LYS A 2 5.12 52.13 56.05
N ASN A 3 4.11 52.06 56.94
CA ASN A 3 3.53 50.78 57.35
C ASN A 3 2.59 50.18 56.28
N GLU A 4 1.87 50.99 55.50
CA GLU A 4 1.00 50.50 54.41
C GLU A 4 1.83 49.94 53.25
N LEU A 5 2.95 50.59 52.92
CA LEU A 5 3.92 50.09 51.94
C LEU A 5 4.53 48.75 52.35
N ALA A 6 4.81 48.54 53.64
CA ALA A 6 5.32 47.26 54.15
C ALA A 6 4.29 46.13 54.00
N VAL A 7 3.02 46.38 54.38
CA VAL A 7 1.94 45.38 54.25
C VAL A 7 1.69 45.01 52.78
N GLN A 8 1.66 45.99 51.87
CA GLN A 8 1.53 45.73 50.43
C GLN A 8 2.71 44.92 49.86
N GLN A 9 3.90 45.06 50.44
CA GLN A 9 5.10 44.36 49.98
C GLN A 9 5.13 42.90 50.47
N ASP A 10 4.61 42.62 51.67
CA ASP A 10 4.41 41.25 52.15
C ASP A 10 3.28 40.52 51.39
N GLU A 11 2.16 41.20 51.08
CA GLU A 11 1.11 40.66 50.20
C GLU A 11 1.66 40.30 48.81
N LEU A 12 2.46 41.18 48.21
CA LEU A 12 3.07 40.94 46.90
C LEU A 12 4.04 39.75 46.90
N ASN A 13 4.83 39.58 47.97
CA ASN A 13 5.74 38.44 48.12
C ASN A 13 4.98 37.10 48.22
N ASN A 14 3.86 37.06 48.95
CA ASN A 14 3.00 35.88 49.03
C ASN A 14 2.35 35.56 47.67
N LEU A 15 1.93 36.59 46.91
CA LEU A 15 1.41 36.44 45.55
C LEU A 15 2.45 35.88 44.57
N PHE A 16 3.72 36.27 44.69
CA PHE A 16 4.79 35.67 43.87
C PHE A 16 5.03 34.20 44.22
N ALA A 17 4.97 33.82 45.50
CA ALA A 17 5.08 32.41 45.91
C ALA A 17 3.89 31.57 45.38
N GLU A 18 2.66 32.06 45.55
CA GLU A 18 1.46 31.39 45.04
C GLU A 18 1.51 31.26 43.50
N PHE A 19 2.01 32.26 42.78
CA PHE A 19 2.24 32.18 41.34
C PHE A 19 3.28 31.09 40.96
N ASP A 20 4.46 31.09 41.58
CA ASP A 20 5.54 30.15 41.24
C ASP A 20 5.10 28.70 41.50
N ASP A 21 4.40 28.44 42.61
CA ASP A 21 4.00 27.08 43.01
C ASP A 21 2.72 26.60 42.33
N VAL A 22 1.71 27.47 42.10
CA VAL A 22 0.42 27.08 41.49
C VAL A 22 0.45 27.15 39.96
N VAL A 23 1.03 28.21 39.38
CA VAL A 23 1.02 28.46 37.93
C VAL A 23 2.24 27.86 37.25
N LEU A 24 3.46 28.14 37.73
CA LEU A 24 4.70 27.54 37.19
C LEU A 24 5.00 26.13 37.73
N LYS A 25 4.12 25.60 38.60
CA LYS A 25 4.21 24.26 39.22
C LYS A 25 5.54 23.99 39.92
N ASN A 26 6.16 25.02 40.51
CA ASN A 26 7.46 24.90 41.15
C ASN A 26 7.49 23.87 42.30
N ALA A 27 6.38 23.66 43.00
CA ALA A 27 6.21 22.58 43.98
C ALA A 27 6.52 21.16 43.42
N LEU A 28 6.35 20.91 42.11
CA LEU A 28 6.77 19.65 41.47
C LEU A 28 8.28 19.37 41.60
N THR A 29 9.11 20.40 41.80
CA THR A 29 10.57 20.25 41.96
C THR A 29 11.02 19.67 43.29
N GLN A 30 10.11 19.56 44.27
CA GLN A 30 10.40 19.13 45.64
C GLN A 30 9.66 17.85 46.06
N LEU A 31 9.01 17.14 45.12
CA LEU A 31 8.22 15.93 45.42
C LEU A 31 9.05 14.81 46.07
N ASN A 32 10.36 14.78 45.84
CA ASN A 32 11.31 13.88 46.49
C ASN A 32 11.55 14.18 47.98
N PHE A 33 11.06 15.30 48.50
CA PHE A 33 11.11 15.69 49.91
C PHE A 33 9.74 15.68 50.61
N LEU A 34 8.64 15.48 49.87
CA LEU A 34 7.28 15.43 50.43
C LEU A 34 6.89 14.00 50.84
N ASP A 35 5.97 13.90 51.79
CA ASP A 35 5.42 12.62 52.21
C ASP A 35 4.36 12.11 51.24
N ILE A 36 4.45 10.83 50.88
CA ILE A 36 3.52 10.16 49.98
C ILE A 36 2.32 9.59 50.76
N LEU A 37 1.10 9.84 50.28
CA LEU A 37 -0.12 9.30 50.87
C LEU A 37 -0.18 7.77 50.65
N PRO A 38 -0.37 6.92 51.67
CA PRO A 38 -0.45 5.46 51.45
C PRO A 38 -1.71 5.05 50.67
N ILE A 39 -1.55 4.23 49.64
CA ILE A 39 -2.67 3.63 48.90
C ILE A 39 -3.22 2.40 49.65
N GLN A 40 -4.54 2.32 49.83
CA GLN A 40 -5.19 1.24 50.59
C GLN A 40 -5.55 0.00 49.75
N THR A 41 -5.53 0.11 48.42
CA THR A 41 -5.85 -0.98 47.49
C THR A 41 -4.60 -1.76 47.09
N ASN A 42 -4.80 -3.04 46.76
CA ASN A 42 -3.77 -3.94 46.24
C ASN A 42 -4.02 -4.28 44.76
N LEU A 43 -2.96 -4.62 44.02
CA LEU A 43 -3.02 -4.95 42.58
C LEU A 43 -4.16 -5.93 42.23
N ASN A 44 -4.30 -7.02 42.98
CA ASN A 44 -5.34 -8.04 42.78
C ASN A 44 -6.78 -7.49 42.83
N GLN A 45 -7.05 -6.43 43.60
CA GLN A 45 -8.37 -5.82 43.68
C GLN A 45 -8.66 -4.98 42.42
N VAL A 46 -7.64 -4.34 41.85
CA VAL A 46 -7.77 -3.37 40.74
C VAL A 46 -7.59 -4.02 39.35
N LEU A 47 -7.09 -5.27 39.28
CA LEU A 47 -6.98 -6.03 38.02
C LEU A 47 -8.27 -6.03 37.19
N HIS A 48 -9.45 -6.03 37.82
CA HIS A 48 -10.72 -6.06 37.12
C HIS A 48 -11.05 -4.77 36.35
N ASP A 49 -10.47 -3.64 36.75
CA ASP A 49 -10.60 -2.32 36.10
C ASP A 49 -9.52 -2.04 35.05
N ILE A 50 -8.44 -2.85 35.03
CA ILE A 50 -7.31 -2.70 34.11
C ILE A 50 -7.45 -3.68 32.94
N ARG A 51 -7.31 -3.19 31.71
CA ARG A 51 -7.16 -4.02 30.51
C ARG A 51 -5.95 -3.57 29.72
N VAL A 52 -5.25 -4.51 29.08
CA VAL A 52 -3.98 -4.25 28.39
C VAL A 52 -4.01 -4.91 27.01
N ARG A 53 -3.67 -4.14 25.97
CA ARG A 53 -3.39 -4.63 24.62
C ARG A 53 -1.88 -4.57 24.36
N LYS A 54 -1.29 -5.64 23.81
CA LYS A 54 0.09 -5.60 23.30
C LYS A 54 0.11 -5.06 21.88
N LEU A 55 1.04 -4.15 21.60
CA LEU A 55 1.29 -3.61 20.27
C LEU A 55 2.26 -4.54 19.53
N THR A 56 1.81 -5.18 18.44
CA THR A 56 2.57 -6.20 17.71
C THR A 56 3.06 -5.71 16.34
N LYS A 57 2.34 -4.77 15.72
CA LYS A 57 2.64 -4.20 14.40
C LYS A 57 2.03 -2.81 14.29
N ILE A 58 2.75 -1.87 13.67
CA ILE A 58 2.23 -0.55 13.33
C ILE A 58 2.25 -0.40 11.81
N VAL A 59 1.13 0.01 11.22
CA VAL A 59 1.09 0.44 9.82
C VAL A 59 0.48 1.84 9.73
N TYR A 60 1.24 2.78 9.16
CA TYR A 60 0.78 4.12 8.88
C TYR A 60 0.41 4.27 7.39
N ASN A 61 -0.58 5.11 7.13
CA ASN A 61 -0.83 5.63 5.80
C ASN A 61 0.12 6.83 5.55
N LYS A 62 0.74 6.89 4.37
CA LYS A 62 1.62 8.00 3.99
C LYS A 62 0.90 9.35 3.89
N GLU A 63 -0.38 9.35 3.51
CA GLU A 63 -1.14 10.58 3.16
C GLU A 63 -1.81 11.29 4.35
N GLU A 64 -1.71 10.76 5.58
CA GLU A 64 -2.50 11.24 6.72
C GLU A 64 -1.64 11.72 7.91
N ASP A 65 -2.06 12.80 8.59
CA ASP A 65 -1.38 13.25 9.81
C ASP A 65 -1.71 12.35 11.01
N ASN A 66 -0.68 11.65 11.47
CA ASN A 66 -0.76 10.75 12.62
C ASN A 66 -1.00 11.50 13.96
N LEU A 67 -0.63 12.79 14.09
CA LEU A 67 -0.86 13.55 15.32
C LEU A 67 -2.33 13.92 15.52
N ASP A 68 -3.01 14.34 14.45
CA ASP A 68 -4.46 14.61 14.48
C ASP A 68 -5.25 13.32 14.73
N LYS A 69 -4.81 12.19 14.16
CA LYS A 69 -5.37 10.86 14.46
C LYS A 69 -5.20 10.45 15.91
N PHE A 70 -4.02 10.62 16.51
CA PHE A 70 -3.84 10.38 17.95
C PHE A 70 -4.70 11.33 18.79
N THR A 71 -4.87 12.58 18.38
CA THR A 71 -5.76 13.54 19.04
C THR A 71 -7.23 13.09 19.00
N SER A 72 -7.70 12.53 17.87
CA SER A 72 -9.02 11.89 17.74
C SER A 72 -9.19 10.66 18.65
N VAL A 73 -8.19 9.78 18.69
CA VAL A 73 -8.20 8.61 19.58
C VAL A 73 -8.29 9.05 21.05
N PHE A 74 -7.42 9.95 21.48
CA PHE A 74 -7.37 10.36 22.88
C PHE A 74 -8.60 11.17 23.30
N SER A 75 -9.12 12.09 22.48
CA SER A 75 -10.38 12.81 22.79
C SER A 75 -11.58 11.87 22.96
N THR A 76 -11.64 10.78 22.18
CA THR A 76 -12.64 9.71 22.35
C THR A 76 -12.49 9.02 23.72
N LEU A 77 -11.24 8.73 24.12
CA LEU A 77 -10.94 8.11 25.41
C LEU A 77 -11.17 9.05 26.60
N HIS A 78 -10.93 10.36 26.46
CA HIS A 78 -11.26 11.38 27.46
C HIS A 78 -12.75 11.34 27.79
N SER A 79 -13.58 11.34 26.74
CA SER A 79 -15.04 11.27 26.83
C SER A 79 -15.52 10.00 27.56
N SER A 80 -14.77 8.91 27.47
CA SER A 80 -15.06 7.65 28.19
C SER A 80 -14.73 7.68 29.69
N LYS A 81 -14.10 8.75 30.21
CA LYS A 81 -13.57 8.85 31.59
C LYS A 81 -12.62 7.71 31.98
N SER A 82 -11.75 7.30 31.05
CA SER A 82 -10.78 6.23 31.28
C SER A 82 -9.35 6.77 31.20
N SER A 83 -8.51 6.43 32.17
CA SER A 83 -7.07 6.70 32.10
C SER A 83 -6.42 5.83 31.03
N VAL A 84 -5.49 6.41 30.29
CA VAL A 84 -4.70 5.76 29.23
C VAL A 84 -3.26 5.66 29.71
N ILE A 85 -2.65 4.48 29.62
CA ILE A 85 -1.27 4.26 30.02
C ILE A 85 -0.51 3.55 28.91
N LEU A 86 0.59 4.13 28.45
CA LEU A 86 1.54 3.48 27.56
C LEU A 86 2.66 2.85 28.37
N ILE A 87 2.82 1.53 28.26
CA ILE A 87 3.82 0.74 28.97
C ILE A 87 4.90 0.32 27.98
N VAL A 88 6.14 0.79 28.17
CA VAL A 88 7.31 0.42 27.36
C VAL A 88 8.22 -0.45 28.21
N LYS A 89 8.35 -1.74 27.87
CA LYS A 89 9.19 -2.70 28.59
C LYS A 89 10.44 -3.02 27.78
N GLY A 90 11.56 -2.45 28.21
CA GLY A 90 12.86 -2.66 27.57
C GLY A 90 13.55 -3.92 28.07
N PHE A 91 13.92 -4.80 27.15
CA PHE A 91 14.82 -5.93 27.38
C PHE A 91 16.16 -5.70 26.67
N LYS A 92 17.18 -6.50 26.99
CA LYS A 92 18.51 -6.40 26.36
C LYS A 92 18.50 -6.59 24.83
N SER A 93 17.53 -7.34 24.29
CA SER A 93 17.45 -7.72 22.86
C SER A 93 16.33 -7.03 22.08
N HIS A 94 15.24 -6.64 22.74
CA HIS A 94 14.01 -6.11 22.13
C HIS A 94 13.24 -5.23 23.11
N VAL A 95 12.21 -4.54 22.62
CA VAL A 95 11.27 -3.78 23.44
C VAL A 95 9.86 -4.24 23.13
N ASP A 96 9.06 -4.44 24.18
CA ASP A 96 7.62 -4.62 24.08
C ASP A 96 6.91 -3.32 24.45
N ILE A 97 5.89 -2.94 23.67
CA ILE A 97 5.00 -1.82 23.97
C ILE A 97 3.58 -2.35 24.19
N TYR A 98 2.91 -1.84 25.22
CA TYR A 98 1.53 -2.14 25.54
C TYR A 98 0.77 -0.85 25.79
N ILE A 99 -0.50 -0.82 25.38
CA ILE A 99 -1.44 0.24 25.77
C ILE A 99 -2.44 -0.36 26.77
N ALA A 100 -2.58 0.31 27.91
CA ALA A 100 -3.42 -0.10 29.01
C ALA A 100 -4.49 0.95 29.28
N MET A 101 -5.71 0.49 29.53
CA MET A 101 -6.84 1.30 29.94
C MET A 101 -7.19 1.00 31.39
N LYS A 102 -7.55 2.04 32.14
CA LYS A 102 -8.08 1.91 33.50
C LYS A 102 -9.27 2.84 33.71
N LYS A 103 -10.39 2.31 34.23
CA LYS A 103 -11.54 3.14 34.62
C LYS A 103 -11.26 3.85 35.95
N GLN A 104 -11.64 5.12 36.06
CA GLN A 104 -11.49 5.92 37.29
C GLN A 104 -12.54 5.57 38.36
N GLU A 105 -13.77 5.25 37.95
CA GLU A 105 -14.91 4.95 38.83
C GLU A 105 -15.61 3.67 38.38
N SER A 106 -15.52 2.59 39.18
CA SER A 106 -16.22 1.31 38.92
C SER A 106 -17.34 1.08 39.94
N LEU A 107 -18.56 1.45 39.53
CA LEU A 107 -19.80 1.04 40.22
C LEU A 107 -20.27 -0.37 39.81
N ASN A 108 -19.81 -0.87 38.65
CA ASN A 108 -20.19 -2.15 38.05
C ASN A 108 -18.98 -2.88 37.47
N ALA A 109 -19.00 -4.22 37.51
CA ALA A 109 -17.89 -5.07 37.05
C ALA A 109 -17.65 -5.11 35.52
N SER A 110 -18.48 -4.44 34.70
CA SER A 110 -18.29 -4.30 33.24
C SER A 110 -17.34 -3.15 32.85
N SER A 111 -17.03 -2.26 33.79
CA SER A 111 -16.27 -1.00 33.62
C SER A 111 -15.05 -1.09 32.70
N GLY A 112 -14.16 -2.06 32.96
CA GLY A 112 -12.90 -2.22 32.24
C GLY A 112 -13.05 -2.77 30.82
N PHE A 113 -14.15 -3.47 30.51
CA PHE A 113 -14.41 -4.01 29.17
C PHE A 113 -14.84 -2.89 28.22
N GLU A 114 -15.80 -2.05 28.64
CA GLU A 114 -16.27 -0.86 27.90
C GLU A 114 -15.12 0.09 27.53
N ALA A 115 -14.19 0.30 28.46
CA ALA A 115 -13.02 1.17 28.25
C ALA A 115 -12.08 0.66 27.14
N VAL A 116 -11.96 -0.67 26.97
CA VAL A 116 -11.11 -1.26 25.92
C VAL A 116 -11.84 -1.46 24.61
N GLU A 117 -13.14 -1.75 24.58
CA GLU A 117 -13.90 -1.68 23.33
C GLU A 117 -13.87 -0.26 22.74
N THR A 118 -13.91 0.77 23.60
CA THR A 118 -13.74 2.17 23.18
C THR A 118 -12.34 2.41 22.58
N LEU A 119 -11.28 1.87 23.19
CA LEU A 119 -9.91 1.95 22.65
C LEU A 119 -9.80 1.24 21.30
N ASP A 120 -10.25 -0.01 21.21
CA ASP A 120 -10.18 -0.80 19.98
C ASP A 120 -10.94 -0.11 18.85
N ALA A 121 -12.14 0.43 19.12
CA ALA A 121 -12.94 1.16 18.12
C ALA A 121 -12.27 2.47 17.67
N ALA A 122 -11.74 3.27 18.62
CA ALA A 122 -11.05 4.51 18.31
C ALA A 122 -9.76 4.27 17.49
N MET A 123 -9.00 3.23 17.86
CA MET A 123 -7.80 2.79 17.17
C MET A 123 -8.12 2.19 15.79
N ALA A 124 -9.14 1.35 15.65
CA ALA A 124 -9.53 0.79 14.35
C ALA A 124 -10.04 1.86 13.37
N GLY A 125 -10.72 2.90 13.88
CA GLY A 125 -11.18 4.02 13.05
C GLY A 125 -10.04 4.89 12.50
N ASN A 126 -9.04 5.21 13.33
CA ASN A 126 -7.94 6.10 12.97
C ASN A 126 -6.70 5.36 12.40
N PHE A 127 -6.39 4.19 12.94
CA PHE A 127 -5.21 3.38 12.66
C PHE A 127 -5.57 1.91 12.36
N PRO A 128 -6.36 1.62 11.29
CA PRO A 128 -6.85 0.26 10.97
C PRO A 128 -5.75 -0.77 10.66
N GLY A 129 -4.51 -0.32 10.42
CA GLY A 129 -3.33 -1.17 10.22
C GLY A 129 -2.47 -1.38 11.47
N VAL A 130 -2.82 -0.78 12.61
CA VAL A 130 -2.16 -1.01 13.89
C VAL A 130 -2.75 -2.25 14.56
N ASP A 131 -1.91 -3.26 14.81
CA ASP A 131 -2.33 -4.48 15.48
C ASP A 131 -2.13 -4.35 17.00
N ILE A 132 -3.28 -4.26 17.68
CA ILE A 132 -3.44 -4.32 19.14
C ILE A 132 -4.37 -5.47 19.54
N SER A 133 -4.61 -6.45 18.65
CA SER A 133 -5.56 -7.55 18.86
C SER A 133 -5.17 -8.50 20.01
N THR A 134 -3.90 -8.49 20.41
CA THR A 134 -3.38 -9.33 21.51
C THR A 134 -3.84 -8.78 22.86
N ASN A 135 -4.96 -9.31 23.35
CA ASN A 135 -5.48 -9.07 24.68
C ASN A 135 -4.70 -9.87 25.73
N LEU A 136 -4.21 -9.21 26.78
CA LEU A 136 -3.64 -9.92 27.94
C LEU A 136 -4.77 -10.35 28.89
N VAL A 137 -4.78 -11.63 29.29
CA VAL A 137 -5.69 -12.09 30.35
C VAL A 137 -5.22 -11.59 31.73
N ASN A 138 -6.10 -11.53 32.73
CA ASN A 138 -5.78 -11.00 34.07
C ASN A 138 -4.50 -11.59 34.69
N LYS A 139 -4.17 -12.86 34.41
CA LYS A 139 -2.93 -13.50 34.86
C LYS A 139 -1.68 -12.89 34.20
N GLU A 140 -1.75 -12.56 32.91
CA GLU A 140 -0.66 -11.94 32.15
C GLU A 140 -0.52 -10.46 32.51
N ILE A 141 -1.63 -9.76 32.74
CA ILE A 141 -1.64 -8.39 33.29
C ILE A 141 -0.94 -8.38 34.65
N TYR A 142 -1.26 -9.33 35.53
CA TYR A 142 -0.57 -9.48 36.81
C TYR A 142 0.93 -9.76 36.63
N GLN A 143 1.32 -10.69 35.75
CA GLN A 143 2.73 -10.97 35.43
C GLN A 143 3.48 -9.79 34.78
N LEU A 144 2.78 -8.85 34.14
CA LEU A 144 3.35 -7.62 33.60
C LEU A 144 3.60 -6.57 34.70
N LEU A 145 2.67 -6.43 35.65
CA LEU A 145 2.64 -5.34 36.64
C LEU A 145 3.19 -5.69 38.02
N GLU A 146 3.10 -6.95 38.47
CA GLU A 146 3.65 -7.41 39.76
C GLU A 146 5.17 -7.23 39.87
N PRO A 147 5.99 -7.45 38.83
CA PRO A 147 7.42 -7.16 38.89
C PRO A 147 7.78 -5.70 39.19
N LEU A 148 6.84 -4.75 39.01
CA LEU A 148 7.02 -3.35 39.39
C LEU A 148 7.01 -3.14 40.90
N GLN A 149 6.44 -4.08 41.68
CA GLN A 149 6.55 -4.17 43.14
C GLN A 149 7.77 -5.00 43.60
N GLY A 150 8.46 -5.65 42.66
CA GLY A 150 9.55 -6.57 42.95
C GLY A 150 10.81 -5.91 43.52
N THR A 151 11.68 -6.74 44.10
CA THR A 151 13.01 -6.33 44.59
C THR A 151 13.99 -6.00 43.46
N SER A 152 13.67 -6.34 42.21
CA SER A 152 14.47 -6.05 41.01
C SER A 152 14.47 -4.57 40.60
N VAL A 153 13.47 -3.79 41.01
CA VAL A 153 13.40 -2.34 40.78
C VAL A 153 14.05 -1.64 41.97
N ASN A 154 15.09 -0.82 41.75
CA ASN A 154 15.81 -0.10 42.82
C ASN A 154 15.76 1.42 42.67
N ALA A 155 15.40 1.92 41.49
CA ALA A 155 15.23 3.34 41.21
C ALA A 155 13.92 3.59 40.45
N ILE A 156 13.30 4.73 40.74
CA ILE A 156 12.13 5.28 40.06
C ILE A 156 12.44 6.73 39.71
N ALA A 157 12.15 7.16 38.48
CA ALA A 157 12.16 8.58 38.12
C ALA A 157 10.81 8.98 37.53
N ALA A 158 10.31 10.16 37.89
CA ALA A 158 9.11 10.75 37.30
C ALA A 158 9.49 11.99 36.48
N VAL A 159 8.94 12.07 35.27
CA VAL A 159 9.01 13.24 34.38
C VAL A 159 7.63 13.90 34.36
N SER A 160 7.60 15.19 34.67
CA SER A 160 6.42 16.04 34.59
C SER A 160 6.77 17.30 33.80
N GLY A 161 5.93 17.71 32.85
CA GLY A 161 6.15 18.90 32.03
C GLY A 161 5.28 18.87 30.78
N VAL A 162 5.17 20.02 30.11
CA VAL A 162 4.31 20.19 28.94
C VAL A 162 5.05 19.81 27.64
N PRO A 163 4.56 18.80 26.88
CA PRO A 163 5.06 18.45 25.55
C PRO A 163 4.85 19.60 24.56
N SER A 164 5.85 19.91 23.73
CA SER A 164 5.66 20.79 22.58
C SER A 164 6.60 20.48 21.40
N LEU A 165 6.17 20.90 20.20
CA LEU A 165 6.92 20.74 18.97
C LEU A 165 8.16 21.64 18.93
N LYS A 166 9.19 21.20 18.20
CA LYS A 166 10.38 22.00 17.85
C LYS A 166 10.20 22.66 16.48
N GLU A 167 10.81 23.83 16.27
CA GLU A 167 10.72 24.60 15.04
C GLU A 167 11.02 23.76 13.78
N GLY A 168 10.23 23.94 12.72
CA GLY A 168 10.40 23.25 11.43
C GLY A 168 10.01 21.75 11.40
N SER A 169 9.54 21.15 12.49
CA SER A 169 9.35 19.69 12.59
C SER A 169 8.08 19.10 11.96
N LYS A 170 7.23 19.89 11.28
CA LYS A 170 5.94 19.43 10.73
C LYS A 170 6.06 18.34 9.66
N GLU A 171 7.06 18.39 8.79
CA GLU A 171 7.21 17.43 7.68
C GLU A 171 7.99 16.17 8.06
N LEU A 172 8.92 16.25 9.03
CA LEU A 172 9.61 15.11 9.61
C LEU A 172 9.60 15.20 11.14
N PHE A 173 8.57 14.60 11.75
CA PHE A 173 8.43 14.49 13.20
C PHE A 173 9.59 13.67 13.80
N SER A 174 10.60 14.35 14.33
CA SER A 174 11.85 13.77 14.86
C SER A 174 11.79 13.44 16.36
N GLN A 175 10.61 13.54 16.98
CA GLN A 175 10.36 13.47 18.42
C GLN A 175 9.60 12.19 18.86
N GLY A 176 9.89 11.02 18.27
CA GLY A 176 9.21 9.77 18.64
C GLY A 176 9.87 8.95 19.76
N LEU A 177 9.12 7.99 20.30
CA LEU A 177 9.58 7.03 21.33
C LEU A 177 10.79 6.20 20.88
N GLU A 178 11.01 6.06 19.57
CA GLU A 178 12.22 5.42 19.03
C GLU A 178 13.52 6.02 19.58
N LYS A 179 13.59 7.34 19.79
CA LYS A 179 14.82 7.98 20.31
C LYS A 179 15.11 7.65 21.77
N LEU A 180 14.06 7.46 22.57
CA LEU A 180 14.18 6.95 23.93
C LEU A 180 14.66 5.49 23.93
N ILE A 181 14.05 4.66 23.08
CA ILE A 181 14.33 3.23 22.98
C ILE A 181 15.76 2.97 22.48
N ASP A 182 16.22 3.70 21.46
CA ASP A 182 17.60 3.66 20.96
C ASP A 182 18.61 4.12 22.01
N GLY A 183 18.32 5.21 22.73
CA GLY A 183 19.20 5.73 23.79
C GLY A 183 19.35 4.81 25.00
N LEU A 184 18.35 3.94 25.23
CA LEU A 184 18.36 2.92 26.28
C LEU A 184 18.66 1.50 25.77
N ARG A 185 19.13 1.35 24.53
CA ARG A 185 19.39 0.04 23.90
C ARG A 185 20.33 -0.82 24.75
N GLY A 186 19.97 -2.09 24.95
CA GLY A 186 20.73 -3.06 25.74
C GLY A 186 20.53 -2.96 27.27
N ARG A 187 19.62 -2.10 27.75
CA ARG A 187 19.29 -1.92 29.17
C ARG A 187 17.94 -2.56 29.49
N GLU A 188 17.73 -2.94 30.75
CA GLU A 188 16.44 -3.45 31.25
C GLU A 188 15.73 -2.35 32.05
N TYR A 189 14.53 -1.98 31.59
CA TYR A 189 13.75 -0.89 32.17
C TYR A 189 12.26 -1.07 31.90
N THR A 190 11.41 -0.33 32.62
CA THR A 190 9.99 -0.18 32.28
C THR A 190 9.61 1.30 32.38
N VAL A 191 8.92 1.81 31.38
CA VAL A 191 8.36 3.16 31.35
C VAL A 191 6.84 3.05 31.40
N LEU A 192 6.20 3.85 32.25
CA LEU A 192 4.76 4.00 32.35
C LEU A 192 4.42 5.47 32.05
N ILE A 193 3.92 5.77 30.86
CA ILE A 193 3.43 7.10 30.50
C ILE A 193 1.93 7.10 30.76
N ASN A 194 1.50 7.75 31.84
CA ASN A 194 0.12 7.70 32.33
C ASN A 194 -0.58 9.04 32.08
N ALA A 195 -1.79 8.99 31.54
CA ALA A 195 -2.68 10.13 31.34
C ALA A 195 -4.07 9.82 31.93
N THR A 196 -4.50 10.65 32.89
CA THR A 196 -5.80 10.55 33.55
C THR A 196 -6.69 11.72 33.15
N PRO A 197 -7.92 11.51 32.64
CA PRO A 197 -8.76 12.59 32.15
C PRO A 197 -9.22 13.50 33.30
N VAL A 198 -9.16 14.81 33.08
CA VAL A 198 -9.57 15.84 34.06
C VAL A 198 -11.03 16.19 33.82
N SER A 199 -11.82 16.23 34.90
CA SER A 199 -13.23 16.60 34.80
C SER A 199 -13.40 18.10 34.47
N LEU A 200 -14.47 18.45 33.75
CA LEU A 200 -14.81 19.84 33.45
C LEU A 200 -14.94 20.70 34.71
N SER A 201 -15.47 20.13 35.80
CA SER A 201 -15.53 20.81 37.10
C SER A 201 -14.13 21.14 37.63
N GLN A 202 -13.19 20.19 37.64
CA GLN A 202 -11.80 20.45 38.04
C GLN A 202 -11.14 21.51 37.15
N LEU A 203 -11.35 21.46 35.83
CA LEU A 203 -10.81 22.43 34.88
C LEU A 203 -11.32 23.85 35.19
N SER A 204 -12.62 24.03 35.44
CA SER A 204 -13.17 25.33 35.85
C SER A 204 -12.62 25.84 37.19
N HIS A 205 -12.25 24.96 38.13
CA HIS A 205 -11.60 25.40 39.38
C HIS A 205 -10.17 25.90 39.13
N VAL A 206 -9.40 25.25 38.24
CA VAL A 206 -8.06 25.71 37.84
C VAL A 206 -8.13 27.05 37.11
N GLU A 207 -9.08 27.20 36.19
CA GLU A 207 -9.35 28.46 35.48
C GLU A 207 -9.69 29.60 36.44
N LEU A 208 -10.63 29.37 37.38
CA LEU A 208 -11.00 30.37 38.39
C LEU A 208 -9.82 30.76 39.29
N ALA A 209 -8.94 29.80 39.63
CA ALA A 209 -7.73 30.09 40.38
C ALA A 209 -6.77 31.00 39.60
N TYR A 210 -6.52 30.69 38.32
CA TYR A 210 -5.67 31.52 37.44
C TYR A 210 -6.27 32.92 37.22
N GLN A 211 -7.58 33.03 36.97
CA GLN A 211 -8.29 34.31 36.86
C GLN A 211 -8.21 35.14 38.15
N LYS A 212 -8.29 34.50 39.32
CA LYS A 212 -8.14 35.17 40.63
C LYS A 212 -6.72 35.69 40.85
N ILE A 213 -5.70 34.89 40.54
CA ILE A 213 -4.28 35.31 40.62
C ILE A 213 -4.03 36.48 39.66
N HIS A 214 -4.49 36.37 38.40
CA HIS A 214 -4.38 37.44 37.39
C HIS A 214 -5.04 38.74 37.88
N THR A 215 -6.30 38.67 38.33
CA THR A 215 -7.03 39.84 38.86
C THR A 215 -6.28 40.51 40.00
N THR A 216 -5.74 39.72 40.94
CA THR A 216 -5.01 40.25 42.09
C THR A 216 -3.67 40.89 41.68
N LEU A 217 -2.90 40.25 40.78
CA LEU A 217 -1.64 40.80 40.26
C LEU A 217 -1.84 42.06 39.41
N SER A 218 -2.95 42.17 38.66
CA SER A 218 -3.22 43.30 37.77
C SER A 218 -3.29 44.64 38.49
N VAL A 219 -3.72 44.65 39.76
CA VAL A 219 -3.75 45.86 40.62
C VAL A 219 -2.36 46.45 40.83
N PHE A 220 -1.31 45.62 40.75
CA PHE A 220 0.09 46.00 40.93
C PHE A 220 0.85 46.20 39.62
N GLU A 221 0.21 46.05 38.44
CA GLU A 221 0.90 46.21 37.14
C GLU A 221 1.37 47.65 36.92
N GLN A 222 0.55 48.64 37.28
CA GLN A 222 0.79 50.06 37.05
C GLN A 222 0.45 50.88 38.30
N GLN A 223 1.44 51.60 38.83
CA GLN A 223 1.26 52.55 39.92
C GLN A 223 1.36 53.97 39.37
N GLN A 224 0.37 54.80 39.69
CA GLN A 224 0.34 56.20 39.28
C GLN A 224 0.47 57.12 40.51
N ILE A 225 1.59 57.84 40.60
CA ILE A 225 1.89 58.77 41.68
C ILE A 225 1.73 60.20 41.14
N SER A 226 0.66 60.88 41.55
CA SER A 226 0.42 62.29 41.27
C SER A 226 0.93 63.16 42.43
N TYR A 227 1.97 63.94 42.19
CA TYR A 227 2.39 65.02 43.07
C TYR A 227 1.79 66.34 42.57
N SER A 228 0.81 66.90 43.29
CA SER A 228 0.21 68.20 42.96
C SER A 228 0.59 69.26 43.99
N GLU A 229 1.40 70.22 43.57
CA GLU A 229 1.71 71.42 44.34
C GLU A 229 0.84 72.57 43.85
N ASN A 230 -0.02 73.08 44.74
CA ASN A 230 -0.94 74.19 44.47
C ASN A 230 -0.57 75.37 45.37
N GLU A 231 0.15 76.34 44.82
CA GLU A 231 0.46 77.58 45.52
C GLU A 231 -0.51 78.68 45.06
N SER A 232 -1.31 79.21 45.99
CA SER A 232 -2.32 80.23 45.72
C SER A 232 -2.13 81.45 46.63
N LEU A 233 -1.53 82.50 46.08
CA LEU A 233 -1.38 83.77 46.79
C LEU A 233 -2.65 84.61 46.64
N ALA A 234 -3.44 84.71 47.70
CA ALA A 234 -4.60 85.59 47.78
C ALA A 234 -4.30 86.79 48.69
N VAL A 235 -4.16 87.99 48.12
CA VAL A 235 -3.90 89.22 48.88
C VAL A 235 -5.23 89.89 49.21
N GLY A 236 -5.67 89.75 50.46
CA GLY A 236 -6.82 90.47 51.02
C GLY A 236 -6.39 91.34 52.20
N GLN A 237 -6.71 92.63 52.18
CA GLN A 237 -6.52 93.53 53.32
C GLN A 237 -7.76 93.50 54.21
N SER A 238 -7.58 93.07 55.47
CA SER A 238 -8.60 93.06 56.51
C SER A 238 -7.94 93.44 57.84
N LEU A 239 -8.47 94.44 58.54
CA LEU A 239 -7.90 94.97 59.77
C LEU A 239 -8.87 94.72 60.94
N THR A 240 -8.44 93.93 61.93
CA THR A 240 -9.20 93.67 63.15
C THR A 240 -8.25 93.44 64.33
N GLU A 241 -8.42 94.16 65.44
CA GLU A 241 -7.70 93.95 66.70
C GLU A 241 -8.62 93.38 67.78
N GLY A 242 -8.12 92.42 68.56
CA GLY A 242 -8.82 91.85 69.72
C GLY A 242 -8.04 90.71 70.37
N ILE A 243 -7.96 90.70 71.71
CA ILE A 243 -7.22 89.69 72.49
C ILE A 243 -8.10 89.16 73.63
N THR A 244 -8.49 87.88 73.59
CA THR A 244 -8.78 87.09 74.81
C THR A 244 -8.56 85.58 74.58
N LYS A 245 -8.21 84.84 75.63
CA LYS A 245 -8.06 83.37 75.65
C LYS A 245 -9.29 82.68 76.27
N THR A 246 -9.53 81.42 75.87
CA THR A 246 -9.78 80.18 76.69
C THR A 246 -10.87 79.24 76.10
N LEU A 247 -10.89 77.99 76.57
CA LEU A 247 -11.45 76.74 75.99
C LEU A 247 -12.99 76.54 76.00
N THR A 248 -13.50 75.91 74.91
CA THR A 248 -14.59 74.87 74.74
C THR A 248 -15.92 74.93 75.56
N ASN A 249 -17.10 74.46 75.09
CA ASN A 249 -17.43 73.45 74.07
C ASN A 249 -18.89 73.60 73.46
N THR A 250 -18.98 73.54 72.12
CA THR A 250 -20.04 73.11 71.13
C THR A 250 -21.49 72.76 71.60
N ILE A 251 -22.58 72.92 70.82
CA ILE A 251 -22.78 72.87 69.34
C ILE A 251 -23.73 74.01 68.80
N SER A 252 -24.67 73.80 67.84
CA SER A 252 -25.18 74.82 66.88
C SER A 252 -26.43 74.38 66.03
N ASP A 253 -27.23 75.33 65.49
CA ASP A 253 -28.26 75.12 64.42
C ASP A 253 -28.16 76.13 63.25
N THR A 254 -28.57 75.73 62.04
CA THR A 254 -28.86 76.60 60.87
C THR A 254 -29.57 75.85 59.72
N GLN A 255 -30.40 76.56 58.95
CA GLN A 255 -30.90 76.11 57.63
C GLN A 255 -30.28 76.95 56.50
N THR A 256 -29.76 76.27 55.47
CA THR A 256 -29.16 76.94 54.29
C THR A 256 -29.83 76.46 53.02
N LEU A 257 -30.13 77.40 52.11
CA LEU A 257 -30.72 77.14 50.80
C LEU A 257 -29.83 77.75 49.73
N THR A 258 -29.16 76.91 48.95
CA THR A 258 -28.14 77.33 47.97
C THR A 258 -28.60 76.96 46.56
N SER A 259 -28.46 77.89 45.62
CA SER A 259 -28.69 77.66 44.19
C SER A 259 -27.53 78.26 43.39
N GLY A 260 -26.92 77.46 42.51
CA GLY A 260 -25.82 77.89 41.66
C GLY A 260 -25.90 77.29 40.27
N THR A 261 -25.57 78.12 39.27
CA THR A 261 -25.37 77.76 37.86
C THR A 261 -23.88 77.82 37.54
N SER A 262 -23.34 76.82 36.85
CA SER A 262 -21.98 76.86 36.32
C SER A 262 -21.93 76.61 34.82
N LYS A 263 -20.99 77.30 34.15
CA LYS A 263 -20.70 77.20 32.72
C LYS A 263 -19.19 77.04 32.58
N THR A 264 -18.75 76.01 31.86
CA THR A 264 -17.32 75.71 31.68
C THR A 264 -17.01 75.52 30.20
N GLU A 265 -15.86 76.05 29.79
CA GLU A 265 -15.30 76.00 28.44
C GLU A 265 -13.82 75.65 28.58
N THR A 266 -13.37 74.59 27.90
CA THR A 266 -12.03 74.01 28.10
C THR A 266 -11.33 73.81 26.77
N THR A 267 -10.15 74.42 26.61
CA THR A 267 -9.22 74.21 25.49
C THR A 267 -7.97 73.47 25.97
N SER A 268 -7.52 72.47 25.22
CA SER A 268 -6.31 71.69 25.53
C SER A 268 -5.37 71.62 24.33
N GLN A 269 -4.07 71.81 24.56
CA GLN A 269 -2.99 71.57 23.60
C GLN A 269 -2.00 70.55 24.16
N SER A 270 -1.57 69.60 23.34
CA SER A 270 -0.56 68.59 23.69
C SER A 270 0.56 68.54 22.67
N SER A 271 1.80 68.35 23.14
CA SER A 271 2.98 68.17 22.29
C SER A 271 3.93 67.13 22.88
N THR A 272 4.09 66.00 22.19
CA THR A 272 5.02 64.92 22.59
C THR A 272 6.37 65.09 21.89
N LYS A 273 7.47 64.80 22.60
CA LYS A 273 8.83 64.76 22.06
C LYS A 273 9.60 63.60 22.69
N SER A 274 10.16 62.72 21.87
CA SER A 274 10.94 61.56 22.30
C SER A 274 12.28 61.54 21.59
N ASP A 275 13.37 61.71 22.34
CA ASP A 275 14.74 61.56 21.84
C ASP A 275 15.32 60.24 22.39
N ILE A 276 15.71 59.30 21.50
CA ILE A 276 16.40 58.05 21.86
C ILE A 276 17.64 57.89 20.97
N ASP A 277 18.80 57.67 21.58
CA ASP A 277 20.11 57.62 20.91
C ASP A 277 20.47 56.18 20.47
N ILE A 278 20.46 55.94 19.16
CA ILE A 278 20.57 54.61 18.54
C ILE A 278 22.03 54.28 18.24
N LYS A 279 22.83 53.91 19.27
CA LYS A 279 24.23 53.45 19.07
C LYS A 279 24.71 52.23 19.86
N ARG A 280 23.88 51.55 20.67
CA ARG A 280 24.29 50.32 21.41
C ARG A 280 23.34 49.10 21.29
N ALA A 281 22.46 49.06 20.28
CA ALA A 281 21.50 47.98 20.08
C ALA A 281 21.65 47.22 18.74
N ILE A 282 22.77 47.37 18.02
CA ILE A 282 22.97 46.79 16.68
C ILE A 282 24.15 45.79 16.67
N SER A 283 24.09 44.78 17.54
CA SER A 283 25.02 43.65 17.52
C SER A 283 24.35 42.37 18.01
N GLY A 284 23.64 41.67 17.11
CA GLY A 284 23.17 40.30 17.38
C GLY A 284 21.72 39.96 17.02
N ALA A 285 21.25 40.27 15.81
CA ALA A 285 20.21 39.49 15.11
C ALA A 285 20.12 39.95 13.64
N ILE A 286 20.65 39.15 12.72
CA ILE A 286 20.47 39.28 11.27
C ILE A 286 19.79 38.00 10.78
N SER A 287 18.98 38.12 9.72
CA SER A 287 18.14 37.10 9.07
C SER A 287 16.83 36.76 9.81
N GLY A 288 15.68 36.67 9.13
CA GLY A 288 15.44 37.05 7.72
C GLY A 288 13.97 36.97 7.32
N ALA A 289 13.49 37.98 6.59
CA ALA A 289 12.18 37.96 5.91
C ALA A 289 12.34 38.72 4.59
N ALA A 290 11.99 38.09 3.46
CA ALA A 290 12.20 38.64 2.12
C ALA A 290 11.02 38.33 1.19
N ALA A 291 10.59 39.35 0.43
CA ALA A 291 9.49 39.36 -0.56
C ALA A 291 8.07 39.05 0.00
N GLY A 292 6.97 39.61 -0.49
CA GLY A 292 6.65 40.61 -1.53
C GLY A 292 5.11 40.67 -1.65
N ALA A 293 4.42 41.64 -2.27
CA ALA A 293 4.82 42.83 -3.03
C ALA A 293 3.72 43.91 -2.91
N ILE A 294 4.02 45.14 -3.35
CA ILE A 294 3.09 46.30 -3.34
C ILE A 294 2.33 46.38 -4.67
N GLY A 295 1.01 46.64 -4.62
CA GLY A 295 0.15 46.88 -5.80
C GLY A 295 -0.70 48.15 -5.63
N ALA A 296 -0.55 49.09 -6.57
CA ALA A 296 -1.06 50.47 -6.56
C ALA A 296 -2.58 50.68 -6.36
N GLY A 297 -2.96 51.85 -5.80
CA GLY A 297 -4.35 52.32 -5.72
C GLY A 297 -4.47 53.81 -5.31
N SER A 298 -4.76 54.68 -6.27
CA SER A 298 -4.73 56.15 -6.18
C SER A 298 -5.68 56.85 -5.19
N VAL A 299 -5.24 58.01 -4.70
CA VAL A 299 -6.00 59.02 -3.93
C VAL A 299 -7.15 59.65 -4.74
N SER A 300 -8.38 59.62 -4.20
CA SER A 300 -9.45 60.63 -4.34
C SER A 300 -10.65 60.20 -3.47
N GLY A 301 -11.48 61.03 -2.84
CA GLY A 301 -11.52 62.49 -2.66
C GLY A 301 -12.92 62.88 -2.11
N GLY A 302 -13.05 63.94 -1.31
CA GLY A 302 -14.36 64.49 -0.92
C GLY A 302 -14.59 64.75 0.57
N LEU A 303 -14.81 66.01 0.92
CA LEU A 303 -15.33 66.46 2.23
C LEU A 303 -16.87 66.36 2.23
N THR A 304 -17.50 66.06 3.38
CA THR A 304 -18.43 66.97 4.11
C THR A 304 -19.33 66.26 5.14
N ALA A 305 -19.59 66.98 6.25
CA ALA A 305 -20.80 66.90 7.10
C ALA A 305 -20.98 65.70 8.07
N PRO A 306 -21.75 65.87 9.17
CA PRO A 306 -21.22 65.45 10.48
C PRO A 306 -22.17 64.63 11.39
N ALA A 307 -21.61 64.20 12.53
CA ALA A 307 -22.26 63.74 13.77
C ALA A 307 -22.95 62.35 13.76
N GLY A 308 -22.54 61.51 14.71
CA GLY A 308 -23.14 60.20 15.00
C GLY A 308 -22.08 59.17 15.37
N ALA A 309 -22.04 58.73 16.63
CA ALA A 309 -21.02 57.79 17.10
C ALA A 309 -21.21 56.40 16.45
N LEU A 310 -20.11 55.79 15.98
CA LEU A 310 -20.07 54.37 15.63
C LEU A 310 -18.87 53.70 16.30
N VAL A 311 -19.19 52.58 16.95
CA VAL A 311 -18.28 51.64 17.60
C VAL A 311 -17.93 50.53 16.61
N GLY A 312 -16.67 50.09 16.59
CA GLY A 312 -16.29 48.72 16.19
C GLY A 312 -15.69 48.53 14.79
N GLY A 313 -14.49 47.94 14.76
CA GLY A 313 -13.80 47.48 13.55
C GLY A 313 -13.12 48.59 12.73
N ILE A 314 -12.07 48.33 11.94
CA ILE A 314 -11.52 47.04 11.52
C ILE A 314 -10.02 47.18 11.17
N THR A 315 -9.26 46.07 11.31
CA THR A 315 -8.04 45.69 10.56
C THR A 315 -6.81 46.62 10.48
N GLY A 316 -5.61 46.00 10.58
CA GLY A 316 -4.48 46.41 9.73
C GLY A 316 -3.21 46.96 10.40
N LEU A 317 -2.67 46.28 11.42
CA LEU A 317 -1.27 46.49 11.82
C LEU A 317 -0.33 45.98 10.70
N GLY A 318 0.03 46.86 9.75
CA GLY A 318 0.67 46.42 8.50
C GLY A 318 1.42 47.48 7.68
N MET A 319 1.87 48.60 8.27
CA MET A 319 2.92 49.46 7.69
C MET A 319 3.84 49.98 8.79
N GLY A 320 5.15 50.02 8.50
CA GLY A 320 6.20 50.08 9.54
C GLY A 320 6.33 51.41 10.30
N LEU A 321 6.65 51.31 11.59
CA LEU A 321 7.16 52.42 12.40
C LEU A 321 8.59 52.80 11.96
N PHE A 322 8.72 53.53 10.85
CA PHE A 322 9.97 54.21 10.47
C PHE A 322 9.69 55.62 9.97
N GLY A 323 9.55 56.56 10.92
CA GLY A 323 9.38 57.98 10.65
C GLY A 323 9.09 58.76 11.92
N ALA A 324 9.93 59.75 12.25
CA ALA A 324 9.68 60.65 13.36
C ALA A 324 8.46 61.53 13.03
N SER A 325 7.32 61.30 13.71
CA SER A 325 6.13 62.13 13.55
C SER A 325 5.93 63.05 14.75
N LYS A 326 5.57 64.31 14.46
CA LYS A 326 5.03 65.26 15.44
C LYS A 326 3.54 65.38 15.18
N THR A 327 2.73 65.03 16.16
CA THR A 327 1.28 65.26 16.16
C THR A 327 0.91 66.26 17.25
N SER A 328 0.00 67.17 16.93
CA SER A 328 -0.61 68.13 17.85
C SER A 328 -2.12 68.11 17.64
N SER A 329 -2.88 67.84 18.69
CA SER A 329 -4.34 67.89 18.67
C SER A 329 -4.85 69.01 19.58
N THR A 330 -5.99 69.57 19.19
CA THR A 330 -6.79 70.51 19.97
C THR A 330 -8.22 70.01 20.04
N SER A 331 -8.85 70.16 21.20
CA SER A 331 -10.21 69.72 21.49
C SER A 331 -10.89 70.77 22.35
N GLU A 332 -12.16 71.05 22.05
CA GLU A 332 -13.04 71.96 22.79
C GLU A 332 -14.30 71.21 23.22
N SER A 333 -14.76 71.47 24.45
CA SER A 333 -15.95 70.86 25.03
C SER A 333 -16.70 71.86 25.89
N PHE A 334 -18.03 71.80 25.84
CA PHE A 334 -18.95 72.68 26.57
C PHE A 334 -19.92 71.86 27.41
N GLY A 335 -20.15 72.30 28.65
CA GLY A 335 -21.15 71.72 29.54
C GLY A 335 -21.74 72.74 30.52
N THR A 336 -22.98 72.51 30.93
CA THR A 336 -23.72 73.36 31.88
C THR A 336 -24.45 72.48 32.88
N ASN A 337 -24.41 72.83 34.17
CA ASN A 337 -25.06 72.05 35.22
C ASN A 337 -25.75 72.97 36.25
N GLU A 338 -26.90 72.54 36.77
CA GLU A 338 -27.68 73.24 37.80
C GLU A 338 -27.96 72.30 38.98
N SER A 339 -27.87 72.80 40.21
CA SER A 339 -28.33 72.05 41.39
C SER A 339 -28.87 72.94 42.51
N LYS A 340 -29.73 72.34 43.35
CA LYS A 340 -30.28 72.91 44.59
C LYS A 340 -30.28 71.82 45.66
N SER A 341 -29.90 72.17 46.89
CA SER A 341 -30.07 71.32 48.06
C SER A 341 -30.48 72.14 49.29
N VAL A 342 -31.04 71.47 50.30
CA VAL A 342 -31.52 72.05 51.56
C VAL A 342 -31.20 71.07 52.69
N ALA A 343 -30.65 71.57 53.81
CA ALA A 343 -30.34 70.79 55.01
C ALA A 343 -30.67 71.59 56.30
N LYS A 344 -30.78 70.88 57.44
CA LYS A 344 -31.10 71.42 58.78
C LYS A 344 -30.46 70.53 59.87
N SER A 345 -29.89 71.09 60.94
CA SER A 345 -29.25 70.31 62.02
C SER A 345 -29.05 71.13 63.30
N THR A 346 -29.52 70.66 64.47
CA THR A 346 -29.86 71.50 65.65
C THR A 346 -28.99 71.34 66.91
N SER A 347 -28.81 72.44 67.68
CA SER A 347 -28.35 72.60 69.09
C SER A 347 -27.99 74.08 69.34
N GLU A 348 -27.68 74.51 70.58
CA GLU A 348 -27.56 75.95 70.91
C GLU A 348 -26.44 76.26 71.93
N SER A 349 -25.82 77.43 71.78
CA SER A 349 -24.87 78.07 72.69
C SER A 349 -25.03 79.58 72.50
N ASN A 350 -25.13 80.38 73.58
CA ASN A 350 -25.17 81.83 73.42
C ASN A 350 -24.48 82.63 74.55
N SER A 351 -23.67 83.59 74.13
CA SER A 351 -23.24 84.77 74.88
C SER A 351 -22.73 85.77 73.85
N GLU A 352 -23.45 86.88 73.68
CA GLU A 352 -23.27 87.79 72.54
C GLU A 352 -22.23 88.89 72.83
N ALA A 353 -21.40 89.16 71.84
CA ALA A 353 -20.75 90.46 71.68
C ALA A 353 -20.92 90.89 70.22
N ALA A 354 -21.90 91.77 69.97
CA ALA A 354 -22.19 92.27 68.64
C ALA A 354 -21.19 93.38 68.26
N SER A 355 -20.45 93.19 67.17
CA SER A 355 -19.85 94.28 66.40
C SER A 355 -20.04 94.01 64.90
N SER A 356 -20.57 95.01 64.18
CA SER A 356 -20.90 94.88 62.76
C SER A 356 -19.68 95.23 61.90
N SER A 357 -19.23 94.30 61.06
CA SER A 357 -18.24 94.57 60.02
C SER A 357 -18.83 94.30 58.62
N THR A 358 -18.85 95.34 57.78
CA THR A 358 -19.26 95.24 56.38
C THR A 358 -18.01 95.16 55.50
N THR A 359 -17.57 93.95 55.21
CA THR A 359 -16.32 93.69 54.49
C THR A 359 -16.59 93.55 52.99
N ARG A 360 -15.90 94.35 52.16
CA ARG A 360 -15.93 94.23 50.69
C ARG A 360 -14.52 93.93 50.19
N SER A 361 -14.29 92.68 49.78
CA SER A 361 -13.01 92.21 49.24
C SER A 361 -13.15 91.85 47.76
N ASP A 362 -12.47 92.60 46.89
CA ASP A 362 -12.18 92.15 45.52
C ASP A 362 -10.89 91.32 45.56
N THR A 363 -11.00 90.03 45.24
CA THR A 363 -9.87 89.08 45.32
C THR A 363 -9.54 88.52 43.94
N ALA A 364 -8.40 88.92 43.38
CA ALA A 364 -7.88 88.38 42.13
C ALA A 364 -6.88 87.24 42.40
N THR A 365 -7.36 86.00 42.42
CA THR A 365 -6.52 84.82 42.71
C THR A 365 -5.80 84.34 41.44
N LYS A 366 -4.47 84.36 41.45
CA LYS A 366 -3.64 83.81 40.37
C LYS A 366 -2.95 82.53 40.87
N GLY A 367 -3.65 81.40 40.78
CA GLY A 367 -3.12 80.09 41.17
C GLY A 367 -2.22 79.49 40.10
N ASN A 368 -1.09 78.92 40.51
CA ASN A 368 -0.20 78.18 39.61
C ASN A 368 -0.16 76.72 40.10
N ALA A 369 -0.87 75.83 39.42
CA ALA A 369 -0.95 74.41 39.76
C ALA A 369 0.12 73.64 38.98
N LYS A 370 1.05 72.99 39.69
CA LYS A 370 2.00 72.04 39.08
C LYS A 370 1.65 70.63 39.54
N SER A 371 1.02 69.87 38.65
CA SER A 371 0.82 68.43 38.81
C SER A 371 1.89 67.66 38.03
N LEU A 372 2.78 66.98 38.75
CA LEU A 372 3.75 66.05 38.18
C LEU A 372 3.23 64.63 38.42
N GLN A 373 2.92 63.91 37.34
CA GLN A 373 2.37 62.56 37.41
C GLN A 373 3.42 61.56 36.91
N PHE A 374 3.88 60.70 37.80
CA PHE A 374 4.71 59.56 37.46
C PHE A 374 3.82 58.34 37.29
N THR A 375 4.00 57.59 36.20
CA THR A 375 3.37 56.28 36.02
C THR A 375 4.50 55.25 35.95
N GLU A 376 4.59 54.40 36.97
CA GLU A 376 5.55 53.31 37.05
C GLU A 376 4.85 52.01 36.63
N LYS A 377 5.44 51.27 35.67
CA LYS A 377 4.91 49.99 35.20
C LYS A 377 5.85 48.87 35.59
N ASN A 378 5.36 47.92 36.39
CA ASN A 378 6.16 46.79 36.84
C ASN A 378 6.29 45.75 35.72
N ARG A 379 7.46 45.72 35.07
CA ARG A 379 7.72 44.83 33.93
C ARG A 379 7.71 43.35 34.31
N THR A 380 8.08 43.01 35.55
CA THR A 380 7.99 41.63 36.07
C THR A 380 6.53 41.20 36.11
N ILE A 381 5.66 41.97 36.77
CA ILE A 381 4.23 41.67 36.88
C ILE A 381 3.56 41.64 35.49
N THR A 382 3.92 42.57 34.60
CA THR A 382 3.46 42.54 33.18
C THR A 382 3.81 41.21 32.50
N SER A 383 4.98 40.64 32.78
CA SER A 383 5.42 39.36 32.21
C SER A 383 4.70 38.15 32.84
N LEU A 384 4.38 38.22 34.14
CA LEU A 384 3.64 37.15 34.82
C LEU A 384 2.18 37.10 34.35
N LEU A 385 1.52 38.26 34.22
CA LEU A 385 0.17 38.36 33.67
C LEU A 385 0.09 37.73 32.27
N SER A 386 1.04 38.10 31.39
CA SER A 386 1.15 37.50 30.05
C SER A 386 1.39 35.99 30.03
N GLN A 387 1.96 35.40 31.09
CA GLN A 387 2.07 33.93 31.24
C GLN A 387 0.74 33.32 31.70
N ILE A 388 -0.03 34.00 32.55
CA ILE A 388 -1.38 33.54 32.92
C ILE A 388 -2.30 33.60 31.71
N ASP A 389 -2.24 34.67 30.90
CA ASP A 389 -3.04 34.80 29.68
C ASP A 389 -2.81 33.62 28.72
N ALA A 390 -1.54 33.27 28.47
CA ALA A 390 -1.19 32.10 27.66
C ALA A 390 -1.67 30.76 28.26
N GLN A 391 -1.67 30.63 29.59
CA GLN A 391 -2.22 29.43 30.26
C GLN A 391 -3.76 29.41 30.23
N LEU A 392 -4.43 30.56 30.24
CA LEU A 392 -5.89 30.67 30.08
C LEU A 392 -6.32 30.34 28.64
N GLU A 393 -5.62 30.85 27.63
CA GLU A 393 -5.82 30.49 26.21
C GLU A 393 -5.66 28.97 25.99
N ARG A 394 -4.61 28.38 26.56
CA ARG A 394 -4.38 26.93 26.57
C ARG A 394 -5.50 26.16 27.29
N LEU A 395 -6.04 26.68 28.39
CA LEU A 395 -7.21 26.08 29.07
C LEU A 395 -8.48 26.13 28.20
N GLU A 396 -8.69 27.18 27.38
CA GLU A 396 -9.81 27.23 26.44
C GLU A 396 -9.70 26.17 25.33
N GLU A 397 -8.50 25.94 24.78
CA GLU A 397 -8.28 24.82 23.87
C GLU A 397 -8.60 23.47 24.54
N CYS A 398 -8.18 23.30 25.80
CA CYS A 398 -8.42 22.09 26.56
C CYS A 398 -9.91 21.85 26.89
N LYS A 399 -10.75 22.89 27.00
CA LYS A 399 -12.21 22.73 27.08
C LYS A 399 -12.80 22.11 25.81
N SER A 400 -12.14 22.29 24.66
CA SER A 400 -12.62 21.82 23.35
C SER A 400 -12.18 20.38 23.05
N TYR A 401 -10.92 20.03 23.37
CA TYR A 401 -10.34 18.72 23.01
C TYR A 401 -10.13 17.75 24.19
N GLY A 402 -10.26 18.22 25.43
CA GLY A 402 -9.98 17.46 26.66
C GLY A 402 -8.64 17.86 27.32
N MET A 403 -8.56 17.58 28.62
CA MET A 403 -7.43 17.90 29.50
C MET A 403 -7.03 16.66 30.31
N TRP A 404 -5.74 16.46 30.53
CA TRP A 404 -5.21 15.27 31.19
C TRP A 404 -4.22 15.62 32.29
N ASN A 405 -4.33 14.94 33.43
CA ASN A 405 -3.23 14.81 34.37
C ASN A 405 -2.24 13.80 33.78
N TRP A 406 -1.06 14.25 33.41
CA TRP A 406 -0.07 13.45 32.70
C TRP A 406 1.25 13.36 33.47
N GLY A 407 1.88 12.18 33.45
CA GLY A 407 3.21 11.97 34.00
C GLY A 407 3.83 10.66 33.50
N ALA A 408 5.15 10.67 33.31
CA ALA A 408 5.89 9.51 32.83
C ALA A 408 6.87 8.97 33.89
N TYR A 409 6.75 7.69 34.21
CA TYR A 409 7.48 7.03 35.29
C TYR A 409 8.42 5.97 34.74
N PHE A 410 9.71 6.08 35.07
CA PHE A 410 10.79 5.18 34.65
C PHE A 410 11.18 4.30 35.84
N LEU A 411 11.20 2.99 35.66
CA LEU A 411 11.51 2.00 36.69
C LEU A 411 12.64 1.07 36.19
N GLY A 412 13.57 0.73 37.09
CA GLY A 412 14.67 -0.16 36.75
C GLY A 412 15.57 -0.53 37.93
N GLY A 413 16.44 -1.53 37.72
CA GLY A 413 17.35 -2.03 38.75
C GLY A 413 18.58 -1.17 39.00
N ARG A 414 18.87 -0.20 38.13
CA ARG A 414 20.04 0.69 38.21
C ARG A 414 19.63 2.14 37.98
N GLU A 415 19.95 3.00 38.96
CA GLU A 415 19.56 4.41 39.00
C GLU A 415 20.00 5.21 37.76
N LEU A 416 21.22 4.93 37.26
CA LEU A 416 21.76 5.59 36.06
C LEU A 416 20.98 5.27 34.78
N ASP A 417 20.33 4.11 34.67
CA ASP A 417 19.52 3.77 33.49
C ASP A 417 18.16 4.48 33.53
N VAL A 418 17.56 4.49 34.72
CA VAL A 418 16.29 5.17 35.00
C VAL A 418 16.41 6.68 34.81
N LYS A 419 17.45 7.29 35.37
CA LYS A 419 17.72 8.72 35.23
C LYS A 419 18.01 9.13 33.78
N LEU A 420 18.83 8.36 33.06
CA LEU A 420 19.10 8.63 31.64
C LEU A 420 17.82 8.54 30.80
N GLY A 421 16.95 7.56 31.07
CA GLY A 421 15.66 7.42 30.37
C GLY A 421 14.76 8.65 30.58
N ALA A 422 14.65 9.11 31.83
CA ALA A 422 13.90 10.30 32.18
C ALA A 422 14.47 11.58 31.52
N GLU A 423 15.80 11.74 31.50
CA GLU A 423 16.48 12.88 30.86
C GLU A 423 16.30 12.87 29.33
N LEU A 424 16.47 11.72 28.68
CA LEU A 424 16.24 11.55 27.24
C LEU A 424 14.79 11.88 26.87
N TYR A 425 13.82 11.34 27.61
CA TYR A 425 12.40 11.58 27.33
C TYR A 425 11.99 13.04 27.61
N SER A 426 12.48 13.66 28.70
CA SER A 426 12.33 15.11 28.93
C SER A 426 12.89 15.93 27.76
N GLY A 427 14.03 15.54 27.18
CA GLY A 427 14.61 16.17 25.99
C GLY A 427 13.85 15.97 24.67
N ILE A 428 13.06 14.89 24.56
CA ILE A 428 12.14 14.66 23.42
C ILE A 428 10.95 15.62 23.51
N LEU A 429 10.34 15.73 24.69
CA LEU A 429 9.13 16.52 24.94
C LEU A 429 9.32 18.06 24.91
N ARG A 430 10.54 18.55 25.10
CA ARG A 430 10.83 20.00 25.10
C ARG A 430 10.74 20.60 23.70
N GLY A 431 9.90 21.61 23.53
CA GLY A 431 9.80 22.44 22.32
C GLY A 431 9.70 23.93 22.68
N GLU A 432 9.20 24.75 21.74
CA GLU A 432 9.11 26.21 21.92
C GLU A 432 8.17 26.62 23.07
N SER A 433 6.99 26.00 23.15
CA SER A 433 5.97 26.32 24.17
C SER A 433 6.27 25.71 25.55
N SER A 434 7.30 24.86 25.68
CA SER A 434 7.71 24.26 26.97
C SER A 434 8.31 25.29 27.94
N GLY A 435 8.33 26.58 27.62
CA GLY A 435 8.61 27.67 28.56
C GLY A 435 7.45 28.06 29.49
N LEU A 436 6.23 27.54 29.25
CA LEU A 436 5.02 27.86 30.03
C LEU A 436 4.94 27.12 31.39
N GLU A 437 5.57 25.96 31.53
CA GLU A 437 5.69 25.19 32.77
C GLU A 437 7.12 24.65 32.90
N ARG A 438 7.66 24.53 34.13
CA ARG A 438 8.97 23.92 34.33
C ARG A 438 8.87 22.41 34.06
N ASN A 439 9.75 21.89 33.18
CA ASN A 439 9.88 20.45 32.95
C ASN A 439 10.81 19.85 34.02
N VAL A 440 10.26 19.00 34.88
CA VAL A 440 10.86 18.51 36.13
C VAL A 440 11.12 17.01 36.05
N ILE A 441 12.26 16.59 36.62
CA ILE A 441 12.61 15.19 36.83
C ILE A 441 12.85 14.96 38.32
N ASN A 442 12.01 14.13 38.94
CA ASN A 442 12.22 13.64 40.30
C ASN A 442 12.79 12.22 40.25
N VAL A 443 13.69 11.87 41.18
CA VAL A 443 14.29 10.53 41.27
C VAL A 443 14.24 10.04 42.71
N TRP A 444 13.72 8.84 42.90
CA TRP A 444 13.71 8.10 44.17
C TRP A 444 14.52 6.83 44.02
N SER A 445 15.23 6.46 45.08
CA SER A 445 16.14 5.31 45.10
C SER A 445 15.94 4.54 46.41
N ARG A 446 15.68 3.24 46.31
CA ARG A 446 15.28 2.38 47.45
C ARG A 446 16.32 2.42 48.58
N ALA A 447 17.59 2.62 48.25
CA ALA A 447 18.69 2.69 49.21
C ALA A 447 18.58 3.88 50.19
N PHE A 448 17.91 4.98 49.80
CA PHE A 448 17.80 6.19 50.61
C PHE A 448 16.42 6.38 51.26
N GLN A 449 15.34 6.00 50.58
CA GLN A 449 13.95 6.27 51.02
C GLN A 449 13.05 5.02 50.89
N PRO A 450 13.37 3.88 51.54
CA PRO A 450 12.71 2.60 51.28
C PRO A 450 11.18 2.63 51.50
N GLN A 451 10.71 3.25 52.60
CA GLN A 451 9.27 3.28 52.90
C GLN A 451 8.45 4.08 51.88
N GLN A 452 8.94 5.25 51.43
CA GLN A 452 8.29 6.02 50.38
C GLN A 452 8.39 5.30 49.02
N PHE A 453 9.51 4.61 48.76
CA PHE A 453 9.75 3.84 47.54
C PHE A 453 8.76 2.68 47.38
N ASP A 454 8.51 1.92 48.44
CA ASP A 454 7.56 0.80 48.42
C ASP A 454 6.12 1.29 48.13
N VAL A 455 5.72 2.44 48.70
CA VAL A 455 4.42 3.08 48.38
C VAL A 455 4.37 3.56 46.93
N LEU A 456 5.44 4.16 46.39
CA LEU A 456 5.53 4.51 44.96
C LEU A 456 5.34 3.28 44.06
N GLN A 457 5.96 2.14 44.39
CA GLN A 457 5.76 0.90 43.65
C GLN A 457 4.31 0.41 43.70
N MET A 458 3.61 0.56 44.84
CA MET A 458 2.18 0.22 44.96
C MET A 458 1.28 1.10 44.09
N TYR A 459 1.58 2.40 43.94
CA TYR A 459 0.85 3.28 43.02
C TYR A 459 1.06 2.89 41.56
N LEU A 460 2.33 2.74 41.15
CA LEU A 460 2.70 2.55 39.75
C LEU A 460 2.30 1.17 39.21
N SER A 461 2.41 0.12 40.03
CA SER A 461 1.88 -1.21 39.68
C SER A 461 0.36 -1.23 39.52
N GLN A 462 -0.37 -0.34 40.20
CA GLN A 462 -1.82 -0.16 40.04
C GLN A 462 -2.19 0.87 38.96
N LEU A 463 -1.22 1.35 38.17
CA LEU A 463 -1.37 2.35 37.11
C LEU A 463 -2.01 3.67 37.61
N ASN A 464 -1.71 4.06 38.85
CA ASN A 464 -2.16 5.33 39.44
C ASN A 464 -1.01 6.34 39.52
N HIS A 465 -1.34 7.63 39.47
CA HIS A 465 -0.40 8.71 39.81
C HIS A 465 -0.18 8.77 41.34
N PRO A 466 1.08 8.77 41.82
CA PRO A 466 1.39 9.03 43.22
C PRO A 466 0.87 10.39 43.71
N GLN A 467 0.32 10.40 44.93
CA GLN A 467 -0.24 11.57 45.61
C GLN A 467 0.64 11.92 46.82
N PHE A 468 1.04 13.19 46.92
CA PHE A 468 1.92 13.72 47.96
C PHE A 468 1.16 14.71 48.84
N LEU A 469 1.48 14.71 50.13
CA LEU A 469 0.95 15.65 51.12
C LEU A 469 1.71 16.97 51.02
N MET A 470 0.98 18.08 50.88
CA MET A 470 1.57 19.42 50.85
C MET A 470 1.87 19.93 52.28
N PRO A 471 2.89 20.78 52.46
CA PRO A 471 3.15 21.42 53.75
C PRO A 471 1.96 22.28 54.23
N THR A 472 1.85 22.49 55.54
CA THR A 472 0.82 23.36 56.12
C THR A 472 0.98 24.80 55.65
N GLY A 473 0.00 25.34 54.93
CA GLY A 473 -0.01 26.72 54.42
C GLY A 473 -0.39 26.85 52.94
N TYR A 474 -0.35 25.76 52.17
CA TYR A 474 -0.84 25.73 50.79
C TYR A 474 -2.36 25.65 50.73
N THR A 475 -2.95 26.09 49.61
CA THR A 475 -4.41 26.06 49.37
C THR A 475 -4.96 24.67 49.01
N THR A 476 -4.08 23.69 48.76
CA THR A 476 -4.42 22.31 48.42
C THR A 476 -3.59 21.33 49.27
N ASP A 477 -4.24 20.45 50.02
CA ASP A 477 -3.57 19.48 50.91
C ASP A 477 -2.82 18.35 50.17
N LEU A 478 -3.18 18.10 48.91
CA LEU A 478 -2.66 16.99 48.09
C LEU A 478 -2.18 17.48 46.72
N MET A 479 -1.04 16.94 46.27
CA MET A 479 -0.47 17.20 44.95
C MET A 479 -0.07 15.90 44.25
N ALA A 480 -0.44 15.75 42.97
CA ALA A 480 -0.02 14.64 42.13
C ALA A 480 1.30 14.95 41.40
N SER A 481 2.06 13.91 41.07
CA SER A 481 3.29 13.99 40.24
C SER A 481 3.00 14.18 38.74
N THR A 482 2.17 15.16 38.39
CA THR A 482 1.61 15.33 37.04
C THR A 482 1.59 16.79 36.59
N SER A 483 1.84 17.01 35.28
CA SER A 483 1.46 18.24 34.60
C SER A 483 0.06 18.11 34.01
N LEU A 484 -0.62 19.25 33.83
CA LEU A 484 -1.84 19.32 33.02
C LEU A 484 -1.43 19.42 31.56
N VAL A 485 -1.98 18.56 30.69
CA VAL A 485 -1.70 18.59 29.24
C VAL A 485 -2.97 18.48 28.41
N SER A 486 -2.99 19.19 27.28
CA SER A 486 -4.07 19.09 26.29
C SER A 486 -4.05 17.74 25.58
N THR A 487 -5.16 17.34 24.96
CA THR A 487 -5.20 16.11 24.14
C THR A 487 -4.22 16.16 22.95
N LYS A 488 -3.90 17.34 22.40
CA LYS A 488 -2.89 17.50 21.34
C LYS A 488 -1.46 17.31 21.88
N GLU A 489 -1.18 17.84 23.06
CA GLU A 489 0.10 17.65 23.75
C GLU A 489 0.28 16.17 24.17
N MET A 490 -0.80 15.51 24.60
CA MET A 490 -0.82 14.07 24.86
C MET A 490 -0.51 13.25 23.60
N ALA A 491 -1.00 13.68 22.42
CA ALA A 491 -0.68 13.04 21.14
C ALA A 491 0.83 13.08 20.82
N LEU A 492 1.53 14.15 21.23
CA LEU A 492 3.00 14.24 21.13
C LEU A 492 3.70 13.29 22.13
N ALA A 493 3.23 13.24 23.38
CA ALA A 493 3.86 12.44 24.43
C ALA A 493 3.66 10.93 24.30
N MET A 494 2.49 10.51 23.79
CA MET A 494 2.04 9.11 23.76
C MET A 494 1.89 8.54 22.34
N GLY A 495 2.33 9.28 21.31
CA GLY A 495 2.38 8.81 19.94
C GLY A 495 3.29 7.59 19.77
N PHE A 496 2.87 6.64 18.95
CA PHE A 496 3.62 5.40 18.71
C PHE A 496 4.89 5.65 17.85
N PRO A 497 5.89 4.75 17.91
CA PRO A 497 7.09 4.88 17.09
C PRO A 497 6.80 5.07 15.61
N ARG A 498 7.58 5.92 14.92
CA ARG A 498 7.49 6.12 13.46
C ARG A 498 8.49 5.26 12.67
N GLN A 499 9.43 4.60 13.33
CA GLN A 499 10.44 3.74 12.70
C GLN A 499 10.42 2.34 13.33
N SER A 500 10.75 1.32 12.54
CA SER A 500 10.82 -0.07 13.01
C SER A 500 11.84 -0.23 14.13
N LEU A 501 11.43 -0.87 15.23
CA LEU A 501 12.25 -1.10 16.42
C LEU A 501 12.46 -2.61 16.65
N PRO A 502 13.52 -3.01 17.40
CA PRO A 502 13.72 -4.40 17.79
C PRO A 502 12.50 -4.93 18.60
N GLY A 503 11.67 -5.74 17.96
CA GLY A 503 10.43 -6.30 18.51
C GLY A 503 9.14 -5.72 17.94
N ILE A 504 9.16 -4.56 17.28
CA ILE A 504 7.96 -3.87 16.76
C ILE A 504 8.21 -3.36 15.33
N PRO A 505 7.68 -4.04 14.30
CA PRO A 505 7.73 -3.54 12.93
C PRO A 505 6.79 -2.34 12.75
N VAL A 506 7.33 -1.27 12.17
CA VAL A 506 6.60 -0.11 11.67
C VAL A 506 6.72 -0.08 10.15
N ILE A 507 5.58 -0.03 9.46
CA ILE A 507 5.48 -0.06 8.00
C ILE A 507 4.69 1.16 7.53
N GLU A 508 5.11 1.78 6.45
CA GLU A 508 4.30 2.74 5.70
C GLU A 508 3.67 2.02 4.51
N ALA A 509 2.35 2.19 4.32
CA ALA A 509 1.61 1.56 3.23
C ALA A 509 0.70 2.58 2.54
N ALA A 510 0.49 2.39 1.24
CA ALA A 510 -0.51 3.14 0.48
C ALA A 510 -1.93 2.67 0.80
N ASN A 511 -2.89 3.59 0.75
CA ASN A 511 -4.30 3.27 0.93
C ASN A 511 -4.92 2.76 -0.39
N PHE A 512 -5.73 1.71 -0.31
CA PHE A 512 -6.53 1.18 -1.43
C PHE A 512 -8.03 1.22 -1.08
N ALA A 513 -8.91 1.01 -2.07
CA ALA A 513 -10.34 1.05 -1.83
C ALA A 513 -10.79 -0.05 -0.85
N ARG A 514 -11.60 0.34 0.14
CA ARG A 514 -12.06 -0.53 1.24
C ARG A 514 -13.19 -1.49 0.87
N SER A 515 -13.75 -1.38 -0.34
CA SER A 515 -14.77 -2.26 -0.88
C SER A 515 -14.81 -2.17 -2.41
N VAL A 516 -15.34 -3.18 -3.08
CA VAL A 516 -15.52 -3.17 -4.54
C VAL A 516 -16.72 -2.29 -4.91
N LEU A 517 -16.44 -1.02 -5.22
CA LEU A 517 -17.43 -0.07 -5.73
C LEU A 517 -17.43 -0.05 -7.26
N ARG A 518 -18.62 -0.02 -7.87
CA ARG A 518 -18.83 -0.10 -9.32
C ARG A 518 -19.61 1.12 -9.81
N ILE A 519 -19.33 1.55 -11.04
CA ILE A 519 -20.01 2.69 -11.68
C ILE A 519 -21.42 2.30 -12.16
N ASP A 520 -21.57 1.06 -12.63
CA ASP A 520 -22.85 0.49 -13.06
C ASP A 520 -23.54 -0.31 -11.95
N ASN A 521 -24.86 -0.54 -12.11
CA ASN A 521 -25.66 -1.37 -11.19
C ASN A 521 -25.02 -2.75 -10.92
N ASN A 522 -25.30 -3.30 -9.73
CA ASN A 522 -24.74 -4.56 -9.24
C ASN A 522 -24.77 -5.69 -10.29
N PRO A 523 -23.69 -6.48 -10.40
CA PRO A 523 -23.65 -7.59 -11.34
C PRO A 523 -24.75 -8.60 -11.01
N SER A 524 -25.43 -9.11 -12.03
CA SER A 524 -26.43 -10.16 -11.84
C SER A 524 -25.82 -11.49 -11.40
N HIS A 525 -24.51 -11.66 -11.59
CA HIS A 525 -23.80 -12.91 -11.30
C HIS A 525 -22.30 -12.66 -11.07
N SER A 526 -21.70 -13.25 -10.04
CA SER A 526 -20.31 -12.96 -9.65
C SER A 526 -19.68 -14.04 -8.79
N ILE A 527 -18.39 -14.33 -9.01
CA ILE A 527 -17.59 -15.19 -8.14
C ILE A 527 -16.83 -14.36 -7.09
N ASN A 528 -16.82 -14.84 -5.84
CA ASN A 528 -15.91 -14.34 -4.80
C ASN A 528 -14.50 -14.89 -5.05
N ILE A 529 -13.47 -14.06 -5.07
CA ILE A 529 -12.07 -14.49 -5.24
C ILE A 529 -11.21 -14.39 -3.96
N GLY A 530 -11.72 -13.74 -2.91
CA GLY A 530 -11.02 -13.49 -1.66
C GLY A 530 -11.64 -12.34 -0.89
N LYS A 531 -10.88 -11.74 0.03
CA LYS A 531 -11.34 -10.66 0.91
C LYS A 531 -10.55 -9.38 0.72
N VAL A 532 -11.19 -8.24 1.01
CA VAL A 532 -10.50 -6.95 0.94
C VAL A 532 -9.42 -6.89 2.02
N SER A 533 -8.23 -6.49 1.61
CA SER A 533 -7.12 -6.16 2.48
C SER A 533 -6.88 -4.65 2.40
N ASN A 534 -6.50 -4.01 3.49
CA ASN A 534 -6.02 -2.62 3.46
C ASN A 534 -5.08 -2.35 4.62
N LEU A 535 -4.03 -1.54 4.41
CA LEU A 535 -3.04 -1.17 5.43
C LEU A 535 -2.50 -2.39 6.22
N GLY A 536 -2.41 -3.54 5.56
CA GLY A 536 -1.89 -4.79 6.12
C GLY A 536 -2.81 -5.51 7.12
N SER A 537 -4.11 -5.22 7.14
CA SER A 537 -5.17 -5.99 7.81
C SER A 537 -6.23 -6.45 6.80
N VAL A 538 -6.85 -7.61 7.03
CA VAL A 538 -7.86 -8.21 6.14
C VAL A 538 -9.26 -8.01 6.72
N ASP A 539 -10.13 -7.33 5.98
CA ASP A 539 -11.53 -7.15 6.34
C ASP A 539 -12.28 -8.48 6.14
N LYS A 540 -12.77 -9.06 7.24
CA LYS A 540 -13.45 -10.36 7.21
C LYS A 540 -14.87 -10.29 6.64
N ALA A 541 -15.48 -9.11 6.56
CA ALA A 541 -16.83 -8.87 6.08
C ALA A 541 -16.88 -8.44 4.60
N GLN A 542 -15.83 -7.82 4.08
CA GLN A 542 -15.77 -7.34 2.69
C GLN A 542 -15.16 -8.39 1.75
N ASN A 543 -15.98 -8.91 0.82
CA ASN A 543 -15.55 -9.84 -0.21
C ASN A 543 -15.15 -9.11 -1.50
N VAL A 544 -14.15 -9.64 -2.21
CA VAL A 544 -13.79 -9.19 -3.55
C VAL A 544 -14.50 -10.09 -4.57
N ASN A 545 -15.49 -9.53 -5.27
CA ASN A 545 -16.33 -10.28 -6.21
C ASN A 545 -16.06 -9.83 -7.66
N LEU A 546 -15.62 -10.76 -8.51
CA LEU A 546 -15.48 -10.56 -9.96
C LEU A 546 -16.80 -10.86 -10.68
N ASP A 547 -17.19 -10.04 -11.65
CA ASP A 547 -18.33 -10.38 -12.53
C ASP A 547 -17.91 -11.39 -13.61
N ILE A 548 -18.66 -12.50 -13.70
CA ILE A 548 -18.37 -13.62 -14.62
C ILE A 548 -18.48 -13.18 -16.07
N ARG A 549 -19.45 -12.33 -16.42
CA ARG A 549 -19.65 -11.87 -17.81
C ARG A 549 -18.44 -11.11 -18.31
N SER A 550 -17.84 -10.29 -17.44
CA SER A 550 -16.63 -9.52 -17.71
C SER A 550 -15.36 -10.36 -17.91
N LEU A 551 -15.33 -11.65 -17.52
CA LEU A 551 -14.14 -12.51 -17.72
C LEU A 551 -13.94 -12.91 -19.19
N THR A 552 -14.98 -12.81 -20.03
CA THR A 552 -14.85 -12.84 -21.51
C THR A 552 -13.93 -11.75 -22.03
N SER A 553 -13.73 -10.67 -21.26
CA SER A 553 -12.81 -9.57 -21.56
C SER A 553 -11.40 -9.80 -20.98
N HIS A 554 -11.10 -11.04 -20.62
CA HIS A 554 -9.80 -11.55 -20.17
C HIS A 554 -9.29 -11.00 -18.82
N ILE A 555 -8.42 -11.79 -18.21
CA ILE A 555 -7.75 -11.54 -16.93
C ILE A 555 -6.24 -11.54 -17.19
N PHE A 556 -5.54 -10.51 -16.75
CA PHE A 556 -4.09 -10.53 -16.63
C PHE A 556 -3.68 -10.79 -15.19
N VAL A 557 -2.82 -11.80 -14.96
CA VAL A 557 -2.33 -12.20 -13.65
C VAL A 557 -0.81 -12.15 -13.64
N THR A 558 -0.23 -11.35 -12.75
CA THR A 558 1.23 -11.21 -12.69
C THR A 558 1.77 -11.13 -11.27
N GLY A 559 3.02 -11.57 -11.10
CA GLY A 559 3.70 -11.55 -9.82
C GLY A 559 4.98 -12.38 -9.84
N SER A 560 5.92 -11.99 -8.98
CA SER A 560 7.17 -12.71 -8.78
C SER A 560 6.97 -14.15 -8.30
N THR A 561 7.98 -15.01 -8.53
CA THR A 561 7.96 -16.41 -8.09
C THR A 561 7.68 -16.49 -6.58
N GLY A 562 6.68 -17.29 -6.18
CA GLY A 562 6.26 -17.43 -4.79
C GLY A 562 5.36 -16.30 -4.24
N ALA A 563 4.91 -15.35 -5.08
CA ALA A 563 3.94 -14.33 -4.66
C ALA A 563 2.49 -14.86 -4.51
N GLY A 564 2.18 -16.02 -5.08
CA GLY A 564 0.85 -16.66 -5.04
C GLY A 564 0.10 -16.74 -6.38
N LYS A 565 0.76 -16.45 -7.52
CA LYS A 565 0.16 -16.43 -8.87
C LYS A 565 -0.71 -17.67 -9.15
N SER A 566 -0.13 -18.86 -9.05
CA SER A 566 -0.83 -20.13 -9.32
C SER A 566 -2.00 -20.36 -8.36
N ASN A 567 -1.85 -20.05 -7.06
CA ASN A 567 -2.93 -20.18 -6.07
C ASN A 567 -4.15 -19.32 -6.43
N ALA A 568 -3.93 -18.07 -6.84
CA ALA A 568 -5.00 -17.18 -7.30
C ALA A 568 -5.73 -17.76 -8.53
N ILE A 569 -5.00 -18.35 -9.48
CA ILE A 569 -5.57 -19.01 -10.66
C ILE A 569 -6.33 -20.28 -10.25
N TYR A 570 -5.80 -21.11 -9.35
CA TYR A 570 -6.49 -22.31 -8.85
C TYR A 570 -7.83 -21.95 -8.18
N ALA A 571 -7.83 -20.92 -7.33
CA ALA A 571 -9.04 -20.46 -6.64
C ALA A 571 -10.12 -19.93 -7.62
N ILE A 572 -9.71 -19.23 -8.69
CA ILE A 572 -10.61 -18.76 -9.74
C ILE A 572 -11.15 -19.94 -10.57
N LEU A 573 -10.26 -20.80 -11.09
CA LEU A 573 -10.65 -21.94 -11.93
C LEU A 573 -11.53 -22.94 -11.19
N HIS A 574 -11.25 -23.23 -9.91
CA HIS A 574 -12.06 -24.14 -9.12
C HIS A 574 -13.49 -23.63 -8.98
N LYS A 575 -13.68 -22.35 -8.67
CA LYS A 575 -15.03 -21.75 -8.55
C LYS A 575 -15.76 -21.75 -9.89
N LEU A 576 -15.08 -21.39 -10.98
CA LEU A 576 -15.66 -21.46 -12.33
C LEU A 576 -16.03 -22.91 -12.75
N HIS A 577 -15.19 -23.91 -12.47
CA HIS A 577 -15.45 -25.30 -12.87
C HIS A 577 -16.48 -25.99 -11.96
N LYS A 578 -16.44 -25.77 -10.65
CA LYS A 578 -17.28 -26.47 -9.66
C LYS A 578 -18.60 -25.78 -9.37
N ASP A 579 -18.59 -24.46 -9.20
CA ASP A 579 -19.78 -23.72 -8.79
C ASP A 579 -20.62 -23.32 -10.02
N GLU A 580 -19.94 -23.04 -11.14
CA GLU A 580 -20.55 -22.51 -12.38
C GLU A 580 -20.58 -23.49 -13.56
N GLY A 581 -19.86 -24.62 -13.47
CA GLY A 581 -19.79 -25.63 -14.53
C GLY A 581 -19.09 -25.17 -15.81
N ILE A 582 -18.24 -24.15 -15.74
CA ILE A 582 -17.54 -23.56 -16.89
C ILE A 582 -16.22 -24.32 -17.14
N PRO A 583 -16.08 -25.01 -18.30
CA PRO A 583 -14.85 -25.73 -18.63
C PRO A 583 -13.65 -24.81 -18.88
N PHE A 584 -12.45 -25.37 -18.74
CA PHE A 584 -11.20 -24.63 -18.92
C PHE A 584 -10.16 -25.38 -19.75
N LEU A 585 -9.30 -24.64 -20.45
CA LEU A 585 -8.07 -25.16 -21.04
C LEU A 585 -6.87 -24.58 -20.29
N ILE A 586 -5.97 -25.39 -19.78
CA ILE A 586 -4.70 -24.93 -19.22
C ILE A 586 -3.56 -25.33 -20.15
N VAL A 587 -2.81 -24.35 -20.66
CA VAL A 587 -1.58 -24.58 -21.43
C VAL A 587 -0.39 -24.24 -20.53
N GLU A 588 0.35 -25.26 -20.08
CA GLU A 588 1.39 -25.09 -19.05
C GLU A 588 2.81 -25.38 -19.60
N PRO A 589 3.59 -24.35 -19.97
CA PRO A 589 4.96 -24.51 -20.47
C PRO A 589 6.03 -24.70 -19.39
N ALA A 590 5.73 -24.51 -18.10
CA ALA A 590 6.74 -24.33 -17.06
C ALA A 590 6.92 -25.54 -16.12
N LYS A 591 6.02 -25.74 -15.15
CA LYS A 591 6.29 -26.60 -13.97
C LYS A 591 5.63 -27.97 -14.00
N GLY A 592 4.50 -28.09 -14.70
CA GLY A 592 3.60 -29.24 -14.63
C GLY A 592 2.81 -29.29 -13.33
N GLU A 593 2.50 -28.15 -12.70
CA GLU A 593 1.82 -28.07 -11.39
C GLU A 593 0.29 -28.25 -11.50
N TYR A 594 -0.36 -27.78 -12.57
CA TYR A 594 -1.82 -27.78 -12.66
C TYR A 594 -2.42 -29.18 -12.75
N LYS A 595 -1.72 -30.14 -13.38
CA LYS A 595 -2.15 -31.55 -13.43
C LYS A 595 -2.18 -32.21 -12.04
N ALA A 596 -1.38 -31.73 -11.08
CA ALA A 596 -1.38 -32.25 -9.73
C ALA A 596 -2.61 -31.78 -8.94
N ILE A 597 -3.11 -30.57 -9.25
CA ILE A 597 -4.29 -29.97 -8.61
C ILE A 597 -5.60 -30.49 -9.22
N PHE A 598 -5.71 -30.43 -10.56
CA PHE A 598 -6.97 -30.67 -11.28
C PHE A 598 -7.01 -32.00 -12.05
N GLY A 599 -5.86 -32.61 -12.35
CA GLY A 599 -5.79 -33.78 -13.23
C GLY A 599 -6.38 -35.07 -12.65
N GLY A 600 -6.57 -35.17 -11.33
CA GLY A 600 -7.28 -36.30 -10.70
C GLY A 600 -8.80 -36.21 -10.75
N ASP A 601 -9.36 -35.20 -11.41
CA ASP A 601 -10.79 -35.09 -11.69
C ASP A 601 -11.15 -35.83 -12.99
N GLU A 602 -12.12 -36.74 -12.94
CA GLU A 602 -12.57 -37.54 -14.09
C GLU A 602 -13.17 -36.67 -15.22
N SER A 603 -13.56 -35.43 -14.93
CA SER A 603 -14.02 -34.45 -15.92
C SER A 603 -12.89 -33.68 -16.62
N VAL A 604 -11.62 -33.92 -16.24
CA VAL A 604 -10.46 -33.17 -16.75
C VAL A 604 -9.53 -34.09 -17.56
N SER A 605 -9.42 -33.83 -18.86
CA SER A 605 -8.45 -34.51 -19.72
C SER A 605 -7.04 -33.95 -19.50
N VAL A 606 -6.02 -34.82 -19.45
CA VAL A 606 -4.61 -34.40 -19.32
C VAL A 606 -3.79 -34.97 -20.46
N PHE A 607 -3.19 -34.09 -21.26
CA PHE A 607 -2.26 -34.43 -22.34
C PHE A 607 -0.90 -33.78 -22.09
N GLY A 608 0.14 -34.33 -22.69
CA GLY A 608 1.48 -33.77 -22.57
C GLY A 608 2.45 -34.38 -23.57
N THR A 609 3.73 -34.03 -23.45
CA THR A 609 4.76 -34.40 -24.45
C THR A 609 5.57 -35.64 -24.11
N ASN A 610 5.24 -36.36 -23.01
CA ASN A 610 5.99 -37.53 -22.56
C ASN A 610 5.08 -38.73 -22.23
N PRO A 611 5.12 -39.82 -23.05
CA PRO A 611 4.19 -40.95 -22.98
C PRO A 611 4.32 -41.81 -21.71
N LYS A 612 5.36 -41.56 -20.89
CA LYS A 612 5.55 -42.26 -19.62
C LYS A 612 4.76 -41.63 -18.47
N PHE A 613 4.27 -40.39 -18.64
CA PHE A 613 3.69 -39.57 -17.57
C PHE A 613 2.30 -39.04 -17.91
N THR A 614 1.98 -38.86 -19.20
CA THR A 614 0.67 -38.47 -19.71
C THR A 614 0.40 -39.20 -21.03
N PRO A 615 -0.87 -39.29 -21.47
CA PRO A 615 -1.20 -39.41 -22.89
C PRO A 615 -0.42 -38.37 -23.71
N LEU A 616 -0.02 -38.74 -24.93
CA LEU A 616 0.60 -37.79 -25.84
C LEU A 616 -0.44 -36.83 -26.40
N ILE A 617 -0.11 -35.54 -26.40
CA ILE A 617 -0.80 -34.57 -27.23
C ILE A 617 -0.51 -34.86 -28.72
N LYS A 618 -1.56 -34.92 -29.54
CA LYS A 618 -1.46 -35.02 -30.99
C LYS A 618 -2.22 -33.85 -31.63
N LEU A 619 -1.55 -33.12 -32.51
CA LEU A 619 -2.09 -31.95 -33.21
C LEU A 619 -1.66 -32.00 -34.66
N ASN A 620 -2.55 -31.66 -35.60
CA ASN A 620 -2.13 -31.32 -36.95
C ASN A 620 -2.21 -29.79 -37.16
N PRO A 621 -1.08 -29.07 -37.27
CA PRO A 621 -1.09 -27.62 -37.47
C PRO A 621 -1.72 -27.18 -38.79
N PHE A 622 -1.91 -28.11 -39.74
CA PHE A 622 -2.43 -27.88 -41.09
C PHE A 622 -3.91 -28.30 -41.25
N SER A 623 -4.59 -28.74 -40.19
CA SER A 623 -6.03 -29.00 -40.22
C SER A 623 -6.82 -27.85 -39.58
N PHE A 624 -7.95 -27.53 -40.20
CA PHE A 624 -8.88 -26.48 -39.79
C PHE A 624 -10.32 -27.00 -39.79
N PRO A 625 -11.25 -26.36 -39.05
CA PRO A 625 -12.66 -26.76 -39.02
C PRO A 625 -13.40 -26.40 -40.31
N ASP A 626 -14.45 -27.16 -40.60
CA ASP A 626 -15.43 -26.86 -41.66
C ASP A 626 -16.05 -25.47 -41.40
N GLY A 627 -15.81 -24.52 -42.32
CA GLY A 627 -16.23 -23.12 -42.20
C GLY A 627 -15.07 -22.11 -42.20
N ILE A 628 -13.83 -22.55 -42.03
CA ILE A 628 -12.62 -21.74 -42.27
C ILE A 628 -12.10 -22.00 -43.68
N HIS A 629 -11.71 -20.95 -44.40
CA HIS A 629 -11.14 -21.09 -45.75
C HIS A 629 -9.66 -21.47 -45.67
N VAL A 630 -9.17 -22.35 -46.57
CA VAL A 630 -7.76 -22.81 -46.56
C VAL A 630 -6.74 -21.65 -46.59
N MET A 631 -7.00 -20.59 -47.37
CA MET A 631 -6.16 -19.37 -47.38
C MET A 631 -6.16 -18.62 -46.04
N GLU A 632 -7.31 -18.49 -45.37
CA GLU A 632 -7.41 -17.86 -44.05
C GLU A 632 -6.62 -18.65 -43.00
N HIS A 633 -6.66 -19.98 -43.08
CA HIS A 633 -5.86 -20.84 -42.22
C HIS A 633 -4.35 -20.72 -42.52
N ILE A 634 -3.93 -20.71 -43.79
CA ILE A 634 -2.52 -20.55 -44.16
C ILE A 634 -1.98 -19.20 -43.66
N ASP A 635 -2.70 -18.10 -43.88
CA ASP A 635 -2.25 -16.78 -43.44
C ASP A 635 -2.06 -16.72 -41.92
N ARG A 636 -3.03 -17.21 -41.13
CA ARG A 636 -2.89 -17.26 -39.66
C ARG A 636 -1.80 -18.22 -39.19
N LEU A 637 -1.60 -19.36 -39.86
CA LEU A 637 -0.51 -20.27 -39.54
C LEU A 637 0.86 -19.59 -39.78
N ILE A 638 1.01 -18.86 -40.88
CA ILE A 638 2.21 -18.09 -41.19
C ILE A 638 2.42 -16.94 -40.18
N GLU A 639 1.36 -16.26 -39.73
CA GLU A 639 1.44 -15.25 -38.65
C GLU A 639 1.94 -15.83 -37.32
N ILE A 640 1.41 -16.99 -36.90
CA ILE A 640 1.89 -17.71 -35.71
C ILE A 640 3.37 -18.09 -35.87
N LEU A 641 3.77 -18.59 -37.05
CA LEU A 641 5.17 -18.93 -37.32
C LEU A 641 6.07 -17.68 -37.35
N ASN A 642 5.59 -16.52 -37.80
CA ASN A 642 6.31 -15.23 -37.76
C ASN A 642 6.45 -14.66 -36.33
N ALA A 643 5.48 -14.90 -35.45
CA ALA A 643 5.59 -14.52 -34.05
C ALA A 643 6.61 -15.40 -33.29
N VAL A 644 6.62 -16.71 -33.59
CA VAL A 644 7.44 -17.70 -32.86
C VAL A 644 8.86 -17.81 -33.40
N TRP A 645 9.07 -17.78 -34.72
CA TRP A 645 10.39 -17.88 -35.33
C TRP A 645 10.92 -16.50 -35.74
N PRO A 646 12.15 -16.12 -35.33
CA PRO A 646 12.79 -14.96 -35.92
C PRO A 646 13.08 -15.28 -37.40
N MET A 647 12.30 -14.63 -38.26
CA MET A 647 12.39 -14.66 -39.72
C MET A 647 12.76 -13.26 -40.24
N TYR A 648 13.49 -13.21 -41.34
CA TYR A 648 13.97 -11.97 -41.95
C TYR A 648 13.90 -12.04 -43.48
N ALA A 649 13.91 -10.86 -44.13
CA ALA A 649 13.82 -10.72 -45.58
C ALA A 649 12.65 -11.55 -46.17
N ALA A 650 12.91 -12.37 -47.18
CA ALA A 650 11.90 -13.14 -47.90
C ALA A 650 11.44 -14.45 -47.22
N MET A 651 11.99 -14.82 -46.04
CA MET A 651 11.66 -16.09 -45.39
C MET A 651 10.16 -16.35 -45.20
N PRO A 652 9.32 -15.38 -44.75
CA PRO A 652 7.89 -15.62 -44.57
C PRO A 652 7.15 -15.91 -45.89
N ALA A 653 7.55 -15.25 -46.99
CA ALA A 653 6.95 -15.45 -48.31
C ALA A 653 7.30 -16.83 -48.88
N ILE A 654 8.58 -17.25 -48.77
CA ILE A 654 9.04 -18.59 -49.16
C ILE A 654 8.31 -19.67 -48.34
N LEU A 655 8.11 -19.43 -47.04
CA LEU A 655 7.41 -20.37 -46.18
C LEU A 655 5.92 -20.45 -46.55
N LYS A 656 5.26 -19.32 -46.86
CA LYS A 656 3.87 -19.30 -47.33
C LYS A 656 3.71 -20.07 -48.64
N GLU A 657 4.52 -19.78 -49.65
CA GLU A 657 4.54 -20.49 -50.95
C GLU A 657 4.76 -22.00 -50.75
N ALA A 658 5.62 -22.39 -49.80
CA ALA A 658 5.84 -23.79 -49.46
C ALA A 658 4.65 -24.45 -48.78
N VAL A 659 3.93 -23.75 -47.90
CA VAL A 659 2.70 -24.27 -47.29
C VAL A 659 1.61 -24.43 -48.37
N GLU A 660 1.39 -23.41 -49.21
CA GLU A 660 0.43 -23.44 -50.33
C GLU A 660 0.65 -24.64 -51.25
N LEU A 661 1.86 -24.82 -51.78
CA LEU A 661 2.19 -25.97 -52.64
C LEU A 661 2.10 -27.32 -51.91
N THR A 662 2.23 -27.33 -50.58
CA THR A 662 2.01 -28.56 -49.79
C THR A 662 0.52 -28.95 -49.74
N TYR A 663 -0.39 -27.99 -49.64
CA TYR A 663 -1.83 -28.24 -49.74
C TYR A 663 -2.24 -28.69 -51.14
N GLU A 664 -1.74 -28.04 -52.20
CA GLU A 664 -1.99 -28.46 -53.58
C GLU A 664 -1.55 -29.92 -53.82
N ARG A 665 -0.37 -30.31 -53.31
CA ARG A 665 0.10 -31.71 -53.36
C ARG A 665 -0.73 -32.68 -52.53
N ALA A 666 -1.41 -32.20 -51.49
CA ALA A 666 -2.38 -32.98 -50.72
C ALA A 666 -3.76 -33.04 -51.41
N GLY A 667 -3.94 -32.43 -52.58
CA GLY A 667 -5.16 -32.49 -53.39
C GLY A 667 -6.17 -31.36 -53.14
N TRP A 668 -5.76 -30.28 -52.48
CA TRP A 668 -6.62 -29.13 -52.21
C TRP A 668 -6.63 -28.11 -53.35
N ASP A 669 -7.81 -27.63 -53.71
CA ASP A 669 -8.00 -26.41 -54.49
C ASP A 669 -7.98 -25.20 -53.54
N LEU A 670 -6.94 -24.37 -53.67
CA LEU A 670 -6.71 -23.20 -52.85
C LEU A 670 -7.73 -22.06 -53.08
N LEU A 671 -8.39 -22.03 -54.24
CA LEU A 671 -9.35 -21.00 -54.63
C LEU A 671 -10.76 -21.28 -54.09
N ASN A 672 -11.17 -22.55 -54.10
CA ASN A 672 -12.49 -22.98 -53.64
C ASN A 672 -12.47 -23.56 -52.22
N SER A 673 -11.29 -23.84 -51.65
CA SER A 673 -11.10 -24.51 -50.36
C SER A 673 -11.71 -25.92 -50.29
N GLU A 674 -11.69 -26.63 -51.41
CA GLU A 674 -12.21 -28.00 -51.55
C GLU A 674 -11.07 -29.02 -51.72
N CYS A 675 -11.22 -30.21 -51.15
CA CYS A 675 -10.26 -31.31 -51.31
C CYS A 675 -10.79 -32.31 -52.36
N SER A 676 -9.97 -32.63 -53.36
CA SER A 676 -10.38 -33.46 -54.52
C SER A 676 -10.50 -34.97 -54.23
N SER A 677 -10.18 -35.43 -53.02
CA SER A 677 -10.25 -36.83 -52.60
C SER A 677 -11.50 -37.14 -51.76
N GLU A 678 -12.07 -38.35 -51.93
CA GLU A 678 -13.24 -38.83 -51.16
C GLU A 678 -13.02 -38.85 -49.63
N GLN A 679 -11.76 -38.86 -49.19
CA GLN A 679 -11.37 -38.64 -47.80
C GLN A 679 -10.51 -37.39 -47.73
N ILE A 680 -10.87 -36.43 -46.87
CA ILE A 680 -10.12 -35.20 -46.65
C ILE A 680 -8.78 -35.55 -45.99
N SER A 681 -7.68 -35.15 -46.63
CA SER A 681 -6.32 -35.39 -46.14
C SER A 681 -5.59 -34.05 -45.97
N TYR A 682 -5.30 -33.69 -44.72
CA TYR A 682 -4.52 -32.52 -44.40
C TYR A 682 -3.00 -32.81 -44.54
N PRO A 683 -2.18 -31.81 -44.93
CA PRO A 683 -0.72 -31.88 -44.84
C PRO A 683 -0.19 -32.12 -43.43
N ASP A 684 1.12 -32.33 -43.30
CA ASP A 684 1.86 -32.17 -42.04
C ASP A 684 3.30 -31.65 -42.28
N PHE A 685 4.10 -31.49 -41.21
CA PHE A 685 5.47 -30.96 -41.32
C PHE A 685 6.46 -31.81 -42.15
N HIS A 686 6.22 -33.11 -42.36
CA HIS A 686 7.04 -33.92 -43.26
C HIS A 686 6.70 -33.64 -44.73
N ASP A 687 5.43 -33.40 -45.04
CA ASP A 687 5.01 -33.00 -46.39
C ASP A 687 5.63 -31.64 -46.73
N LEU A 688 5.57 -30.67 -45.80
CA LEU A 688 6.25 -29.37 -45.93
C LEU A 688 7.78 -29.53 -46.08
N LEU A 689 8.40 -30.44 -45.32
CA LEU A 689 9.85 -30.70 -45.40
C LEU A 689 10.28 -31.25 -46.77
N ALA A 690 9.39 -31.95 -47.48
CA ALA A 690 9.65 -32.42 -48.84
C ALA A 690 9.53 -31.30 -49.88
N VAL A 691 8.59 -30.36 -49.69
CA VAL A 691 8.33 -29.25 -50.61
C VAL A 691 9.34 -28.12 -50.48
N LEU A 692 9.67 -27.73 -49.24
CA LEU A 692 10.46 -26.53 -48.93
C LEU A 692 11.84 -26.45 -49.63
N PRO A 693 12.63 -27.54 -49.78
CA PRO A 693 13.89 -27.48 -50.52
C PRO A 693 13.71 -27.19 -52.02
N GLU A 694 12.59 -27.58 -52.63
CA GLU A 694 12.36 -27.32 -54.05
C GLU A 694 12.15 -25.83 -54.32
N ILE A 695 11.35 -25.15 -53.50
CA ILE A 695 11.02 -23.73 -53.66
C ILE A 695 12.25 -22.86 -53.41
N ILE A 696 13.01 -23.14 -52.34
CA ILE A 696 14.27 -22.43 -52.08
C ILE A 696 15.22 -22.57 -53.28
N ASN A 697 15.31 -23.74 -53.90
CA ASN A 697 16.14 -23.95 -55.08
C ASN A 697 15.59 -23.27 -56.35
N LYS A 698 14.26 -23.24 -56.55
CA LYS A 698 13.57 -22.60 -57.69
C LYS A 698 13.60 -21.07 -57.65
N SER A 699 13.63 -20.45 -56.47
CA SER A 699 13.61 -18.99 -56.30
C SER A 699 14.77 -18.25 -57.01
N ASP A 700 14.59 -16.98 -57.37
CA ASP A 700 15.63 -16.17 -58.04
C ASP A 700 16.72 -15.61 -57.10
N TYR A 701 16.76 -16.05 -55.84
CA TYR A 701 17.71 -15.53 -54.84
C TYR A 701 19.16 -16.01 -55.06
N SER A 702 20.12 -15.24 -54.53
CA SER A 702 21.54 -15.61 -54.57
C SER A 702 21.81 -16.93 -53.85
N GLN A 703 22.86 -17.66 -54.25
CA GLN A 703 23.23 -18.94 -53.63
C GLN A 703 23.52 -18.80 -52.12
N GLU A 704 24.04 -17.66 -51.69
CA GLU A 704 24.24 -17.33 -50.28
C GLU A 704 22.91 -17.19 -49.53
N MET A 705 21.93 -16.47 -50.09
CA MET A 705 20.60 -16.38 -49.48
C MET A 705 19.88 -17.74 -49.48
N LYS A 706 19.96 -18.53 -50.56
CA LYS A 706 19.43 -19.90 -50.61
C LYS A 706 20.06 -20.80 -49.54
N GLY A 707 21.36 -20.70 -49.33
CA GLY A 707 22.08 -21.40 -48.25
C GLY A 707 21.59 -20.98 -46.86
N ASN A 708 21.46 -19.68 -46.61
CA ASN A 708 20.98 -19.13 -45.34
C ASN A 708 19.51 -19.50 -45.06
N TYR A 709 18.64 -19.45 -46.07
CA TYR A 709 17.23 -19.85 -45.96
C TYR A 709 17.07 -21.36 -45.74
N SER A 710 17.87 -22.16 -46.44
CA SER A 710 17.96 -23.62 -46.21
C SER A 710 18.40 -23.92 -44.78
N GLY A 711 19.47 -23.28 -44.31
CA GLY A 711 19.99 -23.45 -42.96
C GLY A 711 19.00 -23.06 -41.87
N ALA A 712 18.18 -22.02 -42.08
CA ALA A 712 17.20 -21.54 -41.11
C ALA A 712 15.87 -22.32 -41.14
N LEU A 713 15.20 -22.41 -42.30
CA LEU A 713 13.84 -22.96 -42.39
C LEU A 713 13.85 -24.50 -42.41
N ILE A 714 14.69 -25.13 -43.24
CA ILE A 714 14.72 -26.60 -43.36
C ILE A 714 15.13 -27.23 -42.03
N THR A 715 16.12 -26.66 -41.34
CA THR A 715 16.56 -27.15 -40.01
C THR A 715 15.45 -27.04 -38.97
N ARG A 716 14.69 -25.93 -38.94
CA ARG A 716 13.54 -25.75 -38.04
C ARG A 716 12.44 -26.76 -38.32
N VAL A 717 11.95 -26.85 -39.56
CA VAL A 717 10.90 -27.82 -39.94
C VAL A 717 11.36 -29.26 -39.66
N LYS A 718 12.59 -29.62 -40.04
CA LYS A 718 13.19 -30.93 -39.75
C LYS A 718 13.33 -31.24 -38.26
N SER A 719 13.41 -30.24 -37.38
CA SER A 719 13.40 -30.49 -35.93
C SER A 719 12.05 -31.01 -35.44
N LEU A 720 10.96 -30.57 -36.09
CA LEU A 720 9.57 -30.98 -35.78
C LEU A 720 9.21 -32.35 -36.38
N THR A 721 9.93 -32.80 -37.40
CA THR A 721 9.74 -34.13 -38.02
C THR A 721 10.48 -35.26 -37.30
N ASN A 722 11.23 -34.98 -36.23
CA ASN A 722 12.16 -35.94 -35.63
C ASN A 722 11.80 -36.30 -34.17
N GLY A 723 12.27 -37.47 -33.73
CA GLY A 723 12.14 -37.92 -32.35
C GLY A 723 10.67 -38.07 -31.92
N TYR A 724 10.32 -37.49 -30.76
CA TYR A 724 8.94 -37.50 -30.26
C TYR A 724 8.05 -36.42 -30.89
N TYR A 725 8.61 -35.42 -31.59
CA TYR A 725 7.79 -34.44 -32.31
C TYR A 725 7.08 -35.06 -33.51
N SER A 726 7.65 -36.11 -34.13
CA SER A 726 6.96 -36.91 -35.16
C SER A 726 5.77 -37.73 -34.58
N THR A 727 5.68 -37.85 -33.25
CA THR A 727 4.52 -38.42 -32.53
C THR A 727 3.58 -37.39 -31.93
N ILE A 728 3.91 -36.10 -32.01
CA ILE A 728 3.04 -34.98 -31.60
C ILE A 728 2.38 -34.35 -32.82
N PHE A 729 3.15 -34.10 -33.87
CA PHE A 729 2.67 -33.58 -35.15
C PHE A 729 2.36 -34.75 -36.10
N GLN A 730 1.11 -35.22 -36.03
CA GLN A 730 0.59 -36.35 -36.79
C GLN A 730 -0.71 -35.97 -37.50
N LYS A 731 -1.10 -36.77 -38.51
CA LYS A 731 -2.37 -36.59 -39.21
C LYS A 731 -3.58 -37.07 -38.40
N ASP A 732 -3.36 -37.99 -37.46
CA ASP A 732 -4.35 -38.44 -36.47
C ASP A 732 -4.29 -37.56 -35.22
N GLU A 733 -4.94 -36.39 -35.26
CA GLU A 733 -5.00 -35.49 -34.12
C GLU A 733 -6.10 -35.82 -33.10
N ILE A 734 -6.04 -35.19 -31.92
CA ILE A 734 -7.10 -35.26 -30.90
C ILE A 734 -8.29 -34.39 -31.35
N SER A 735 -9.51 -34.86 -31.11
CA SER A 735 -10.76 -34.12 -31.41
C SER A 735 -10.74 -32.72 -30.75
N PRO A 736 -10.98 -31.64 -31.52
CA PRO A 736 -11.00 -30.27 -30.98
C PRO A 736 -11.92 -30.09 -29.77
N GLU A 737 -13.04 -30.80 -29.72
CA GLU A 737 -14.06 -30.73 -28.66
C GLU A 737 -13.50 -31.19 -27.30
N ILE A 738 -12.57 -32.15 -27.29
CA ILE A 738 -11.94 -32.66 -26.06
C ILE A 738 -10.98 -31.61 -25.48
N ILE A 739 -10.36 -30.79 -26.34
CA ILE A 739 -9.37 -29.79 -25.94
C ILE A 739 -10.02 -28.43 -25.63
N PHE A 740 -11.05 -28.06 -26.38
CA PHE A 740 -11.62 -26.71 -26.36
C PHE A 740 -13.04 -26.62 -25.78
N ASP A 741 -13.80 -27.72 -25.67
CA ASP A 741 -15.17 -27.68 -25.11
C ASP A 741 -15.30 -28.45 -23.78
N GLN A 742 -14.27 -29.20 -23.39
CA GLN A 742 -14.16 -29.92 -22.12
C GLN A 742 -12.98 -29.39 -21.31
N SER A 743 -12.97 -29.63 -19.99
CA SER A 743 -11.84 -29.23 -19.16
C SER A 743 -10.59 -30.04 -19.52
N CYS A 744 -9.52 -29.35 -19.91
CA CYS A 744 -8.33 -29.95 -20.48
C CYS A 744 -7.04 -29.29 -19.95
N ILE A 745 -6.00 -30.10 -19.73
CA ILE A 745 -4.67 -29.65 -19.34
C ILE A 745 -3.66 -30.14 -20.38
N ILE A 746 -2.88 -29.21 -20.92
CA ILE A 746 -1.78 -29.49 -21.82
C ILE A 746 -0.46 -29.16 -21.12
N ASP A 747 0.20 -30.22 -20.64
CA ASP A 747 1.48 -30.16 -19.95
C ASP A 747 2.65 -30.12 -20.96
N LEU A 748 3.19 -28.92 -21.16
CA LEU A 748 4.36 -28.63 -21.96
C LEU A 748 5.64 -28.44 -21.12
N SER A 749 5.60 -28.66 -19.80
CA SER A 749 6.74 -28.47 -18.87
C SER A 749 8.00 -29.23 -19.28
N ARG A 750 7.82 -30.38 -19.94
CA ARG A 750 8.89 -31.29 -20.37
C ARG A 750 9.46 -31.01 -21.76
N VAL A 751 8.94 -30.00 -22.46
CA VAL A 751 9.57 -29.49 -23.70
C VAL A 751 10.84 -28.75 -23.31
N GLY A 752 11.97 -29.04 -23.98
CA GLY A 752 13.25 -28.40 -23.67
C GLY A 752 13.44 -27.03 -24.32
N SER A 753 13.02 -26.89 -25.58
CA SER A 753 13.20 -25.66 -26.36
C SER A 753 12.08 -24.65 -26.11
N SER A 754 12.44 -23.40 -25.81
CA SER A 754 11.48 -22.29 -25.73
C SER A 754 10.76 -22.06 -27.06
N GLU A 755 11.48 -22.07 -28.19
CA GLU A 755 10.87 -21.94 -29.53
C GLU A 755 9.78 -23.00 -29.76
N THR A 756 9.99 -24.23 -29.28
CA THR A 756 8.99 -25.31 -29.44
C THR A 756 7.82 -25.20 -28.46
N LYS A 757 8.03 -24.65 -27.25
CA LYS A 757 6.92 -24.28 -26.34
C LYS A 757 6.05 -23.21 -26.98
N SER A 758 6.66 -22.12 -27.42
CA SER A 758 6.02 -21.03 -28.16
C SER A 758 5.23 -21.53 -29.36
N LEU A 759 5.80 -22.44 -30.15
CA LEU A 759 5.14 -23.04 -31.31
C LEU A 759 3.90 -23.85 -30.91
N LEU A 760 4.00 -24.73 -29.91
CA LEU A 760 2.87 -25.53 -29.44
C LEU A 760 1.76 -24.64 -28.85
N MET A 761 2.12 -23.62 -28.07
CA MET A 761 1.17 -22.60 -27.57
C MET A 761 0.47 -21.85 -28.72
N GLY A 762 1.23 -21.44 -29.74
CA GLY A 762 0.68 -20.74 -30.91
C GLY A 762 -0.25 -21.61 -31.77
N ILE A 763 0.08 -22.88 -31.97
CA ILE A 763 -0.78 -23.83 -32.71
C ILE A 763 -2.08 -24.12 -31.94
N LEU A 764 -2.00 -24.23 -30.61
CA LEU A 764 -3.18 -24.38 -29.76
C LEU A 764 -4.06 -23.14 -29.78
N PHE A 765 -3.46 -21.95 -29.74
CA PHE A 765 -4.16 -20.68 -29.90
C PHE A 765 -4.85 -20.56 -31.26
N LEU A 766 -4.16 -20.93 -32.35
CA LEU A 766 -4.71 -20.96 -33.72
C LEU A 766 -5.92 -21.88 -33.82
N LYS A 767 -5.80 -23.12 -33.33
CA LYS A 767 -6.91 -24.09 -33.36
C LYS A 767 -8.07 -23.66 -32.49
N LEU A 768 -7.83 -23.13 -31.29
CA LEU A 768 -8.88 -22.58 -30.41
C LEU A 768 -9.62 -21.42 -31.11
N ASN A 769 -8.89 -20.48 -31.72
CA ASN A 769 -9.46 -19.37 -32.48
C ASN A 769 -10.38 -19.87 -33.60
N GLN A 770 -9.87 -20.78 -34.44
CA GLN A 770 -10.63 -21.32 -35.58
C GLN A 770 -11.83 -22.17 -35.13
N HIS A 771 -11.69 -22.99 -34.08
CA HIS A 771 -12.78 -23.78 -33.50
C HIS A 771 -13.90 -22.90 -32.95
N ARG A 772 -13.54 -21.79 -32.28
CA ARG A 772 -14.50 -20.82 -31.76
C ARG A 772 -15.20 -20.03 -32.87
N MET A 773 -14.49 -19.67 -33.93
CA MET A 773 -15.04 -18.97 -35.09
C MET A 773 -16.03 -19.83 -35.88
N ALA A 774 -15.67 -21.07 -36.21
CA ALA A 774 -16.53 -21.98 -36.97
C ALA A 774 -17.82 -22.36 -36.19
N ASN A 775 -17.72 -22.54 -34.87
CA ASN A 775 -18.86 -22.91 -34.02
C ASN A 775 -19.63 -21.71 -33.42
N ALA A 776 -19.39 -20.48 -33.92
CA ALA A 776 -20.01 -19.26 -33.40
C ALA A 776 -21.51 -19.15 -33.76
N THR A 777 -22.37 -19.65 -32.88
CA THR A 777 -23.84 -19.61 -33.06
C THR A 777 -24.50 -18.26 -32.75
N SER A 778 -23.85 -17.37 -32.01
CA SER A 778 -24.35 -16.02 -31.69
C SER A 778 -23.22 -15.03 -31.46
N HIS A 779 -23.42 -13.79 -31.89
CA HIS A 779 -22.50 -12.69 -31.59
C HIS A 779 -22.78 -12.18 -30.17
N ASN A 780 -21.74 -12.04 -29.35
CA ASN A 780 -21.80 -11.71 -27.91
C ASN A 780 -22.39 -12.83 -27.03
N ALA A 781 -21.78 -14.03 -27.08
CA ALA A 781 -22.03 -15.05 -26.07
C ALA A 781 -21.54 -14.60 -24.67
N GLY A 782 -22.17 -15.11 -23.61
CA GLY A 782 -21.60 -15.08 -22.25
C GLY A 782 -20.37 -15.98 -22.13
N LEU A 783 -19.71 -15.98 -20.97
CA LEU A 783 -18.57 -16.87 -20.72
C LEU A 783 -19.01 -18.34 -20.87
N LYS A 784 -18.40 -19.05 -21.82
CA LYS A 784 -18.64 -20.48 -22.09
C LYS A 784 -17.46 -21.35 -21.67
N HIS A 785 -16.25 -20.82 -21.77
CA HIS A 785 -14.99 -21.52 -21.52
C HIS A 785 -13.90 -20.53 -21.15
N ILE A 786 -12.85 -20.98 -20.46
CA ILE A 786 -11.73 -20.13 -20.05
C ILE A 786 -10.36 -20.79 -20.31
N THR A 787 -9.51 -20.14 -21.10
CA THR A 787 -8.16 -20.62 -21.41
C THR A 787 -7.09 -19.92 -20.56
N VAL A 788 -6.29 -20.69 -19.83
CA VAL A 788 -5.11 -20.22 -19.10
C VAL A 788 -3.85 -20.41 -19.95
N LEU A 789 -3.17 -19.30 -20.22
CA LEU A 789 -1.86 -19.27 -20.86
C LEU A 789 -0.82 -18.88 -19.80
N GLU A 790 -0.16 -19.90 -19.24
CA GLU A 790 0.99 -19.70 -18.35
C GLU A 790 2.24 -19.30 -19.14
N GLU A 791 3.07 -18.46 -18.53
CA GLU A 791 4.32 -17.94 -19.10
C GLU A 791 4.11 -17.33 -20.51
N ALA A 792 3.07 -16.50 -20.63
CA ALA A 792 2.50 -16.01 -21.88
C ALA A 792 3.48 -15.23 -22.78
N HIS A 793 4.56 -14.66 -22.24
CA HIS A 793 5.64 -14.04 -23.02
C HIS A 793 6.31 -14.99 -24.04
N ASN A 794 6.10 -16.31 -23.91
CA ASN A 794 6.54 -17.27 -24.93
C ASN A 794 5.79 -17.08 -26.27
N LEU A 795 4.52 -16.68 -26.24
CA LEU A 795 3.72 -16.40 -27.45
C LEU A 795 3.64 -14.90 -27.75
N PHE A 796 3.48 -14.06 -26.74
CA PHE A 796 3.23 -12.62 -26.87
C PHE A 796 4.45 -11.77 -26.51
N ARG A 797 5.62 -12.15 -27.04
CA ARG A 797 6.90 -11.51 -26.68
C ARG A 797 6.98 -10.08 -27.20
N ARG A 798 7.30 -9.13 -26.31
CA ARG A 798 7.61 -7.75 -26.69
C ARG A 798 8.89 -7.68 -27.54
N THR A 799 8.78 -7.11 -28.73
CA THR A 799 9.92 -6.77 -29.59
C THR A 799 10.37 -5.33 -29.36
N SER A 800 11.68 -5.07 -29.33
CA SER A 800 12.23 -3.73 -29.13
C SER A 800 12.04 -2.86 -30.38
N THR A 801 11.41 -1.69 -30.22
CA THR A 801 11.18 -0.70 -31.29
C THR A 801 12.44 0.06 -31.73
N GLU A 802 13.56 -0.06 -31.01
CA GLU A 802 14.71 0.84 -31.16
C GLU A 802 15.92 0.29 -31.93
N GLN A 803 15.93 -0.98 -32.36
CA GLN A 803 17.05 -1.53 -33.15
C GLN A 803 16.58 -2.46 -34.29
N GLY A 804 16.81 -2.02 -35.54
CA GLY A 804 16.60 -2.80 -36.77
C GLY A 804 15.24 -2.55 -37.45
N GLN A 805 15.19 -1.55 -38.36
CA GLN A 805 13.95 -1.04 -38.98
C GLN A 805 13.15 -2.03 -39.84
N GLU A 806 13.69 -3.22 -40.19
CA GLU A 806 12.97 -4.21 -41.00
C GLU A 806 12.58 -5.47 -40.21
N THR A 807 13.54 -6.12 -39.53
CA THR A 807 13.28 -7.42 -38.87
C THR A 807 12.39 -7.32 -37.62
N ALA A 808 12.57 -6.28 -36.80
CA ALA A 808 11.78 -6.13 -35.56
C ALA A 808 10.30 -5.84 -35.83
N ASN A 809 9.99 -5.19 -36.96
CA ASN A 809 8.63 -4.83 -37.36
C ASN A 809 7.75 -6.04 -37.70
N LEU A 810 8.30 -7.09 -38.32
CA LEU A 810 7.51 -8.26 -38.74
C LEU A 810 7.05 -9.11 -37.56
N GLN A 811 7.96 -9.43 -36.63
CA GLN A 811 7.62 -10.21 -35.43
C GLN A 811 6.69 -9.42 -34.50
N GLY A 812 6.98 -8.14 -34.27
CA GLY A 812 6.13 -7.26 -33.45
C GLY A 812 4.71 -7.12 -34.00
N LYS A 813 4.56 -6.90 -35.31
CA LYS A 813 3.24 -6.85 -35.96
C LYS A 813 2.50 -8.19 -35.86
N SER A 814 3.20 -9.32 -35.98
CA SER A 814 2.59 -10.64 -35.83
C SER A 814 2.08 -10.86 -34.40
N VAL A 815 2.86 -10.47 -33.38
CA VAL A 815 2.42 -10.49 -31.98
C VAL A 815 1.23 -9.57 -31.73
N GLU A 816 1.20 -8.37 -32.31
CA GLU A 816 0.06 -7.44 -32.24
C GLU A 816 -1.21 -8.04 -32.86
N MET A 817 -1.10 -8.73 -34.00
CA MET A 817 -2.22 -9.40 -34.65
C MET A 817 -2.79 -10.56 -33.80
N ILE A 818 -1.93 -11.37 -33.18
CA ILE A 818 -2.35 -12.42 -32.22
C ILE A 818 -2.98 -11.78 -30.97
N ALA A 819 -2.47 -10.64 -30.50
CA ALA A 819 -3.03 -9.89 -29.38
C ALA A 819 -4.40 -9.24 -29.69
N ASN A 820 -4.68 -8.93 -30.96
CA ASN A 820 -5.99 -8.49 -31.43
C ASN A 820 -6.97 -9.67 -31.57
N ALA A 821 -6.50 -10.84 -32.01
CA ALA A 821 -7.32 -12.06 -32.06
C ALA A 821 -7.87 -12.48 -30.67
N LEU A 822 -7.16 -12.18 -29.56
CA LEU A 822 -7.72 -12.31 -28.21
C LEU A 822 -9.04 -11.52 -28.05
N ALA A 823 -9.03 -10.23 -28.46
CA ALA A 823 -10.17 -9.33 -28.31
C ALA A 823 -11.37 -9.76 -29.17
N GLU A 824 -11.13 -10.44 -30.29
CA GLU A 824 -12.19 -11.06 -31.11
C GLU A 824 -12.81 -12.28 -30.40
N MET A 825 -11.98 -13.14 -29.78
CA MET A 825 -12.44 -14.36 -29.10
C MET A 825 -13.43 -14.11 -27.95
N ARG A 826 -13.38 -12.91 -27.34
CA ARG A 826 -14.41 -12.42 -26.40
C ARG A 826 -15.83 -12.60 -26.95
N THR A 827 -16.05 -12.34 -28.23
CA THR A 827 -17.40 -12.38 -28.84
C THR A 827 -18.00 -13.78 -28.91
N TYR A 828 -17.14 -14.81 -28.94
CA TYR A 828 -17.51 -16.23 -28.99
C TYR A 828 -17.74 -16.85 -27.59
N GLY A 829 -17.47 -16.09 -26.51
CA GLY A 829 -17.61 -16.52 -25.12
C GLY A 829 -16.35 -17.14 -24.51
N GLU A 830 -15.20 -16.96 -25.15
CA GLU A 830 -13.90 -17.46 -24.67
C GLU A 830 -13.23 -16.41 -23.75
N GLY A 831 -13.05 -16.75 -22.48
CA GLY A 831 -12.23 -15.97 -21.55
C GLY A 831 -10.76 -16.40 -21.62
N PHE A 832 -9.83 -15.49 -21.33
CA PHE A 832 -8.40 -15.84 -21.20
C PHE A 832 -7.88 -15.41 -19.83
N ILE A 833 -7.09 -16.27 -19.19
CA ILE A 833 -6.21 -15.91 -18.07
C ILE A 833 -4.78 -15.92 -18.60
N ILE A 834 -4.20 -14.73 -18.70
CA ILE A 834 -2.85 -14.52 -19.22
C ILE A 834 -1.93 -14.34 -18.02
N ALA A 835 -1.06 -15.32 -17.76
CA ALA A 835 -0.29 -15.41 -16.53
C ALA A 835 1.21 -15.29 -16.79
N ASP A 836 1.88 -14.27 -16.23
CA ASP A 836 3.31 -14.04 -16.45
C ASP A 836 4.06 -13.51 -15.22
N GLN A 837 5.32 -13.87 -15.08
CA GLN A 837 6.18 -13.46 -13.96
C GLN A 837 6.93 -12.14 -14.22
N ALA A 838 7.15 -11.79 -15.50
CA ALA A 838 7.90 -10.61 -15.92
C ALA A 838 7.10 -9.81 -16.96
N PRO A 839 6.13 -8.97 -16.54
CA PRO A 839 5.19 -8.31 -17.44
C PRO A 839 5.87 -7.41 -18.48
N GLY A 840 7.07 -6.87 -18.23
CA GLY A 840 7.86 -6.10 -19.20
C GLY A 840 8.33 -6.89 -20.43
N LEU A 841 8.35 -8.24 -20.38
CA LEU A 841 8.60 -9.11 -21.53
C LEU A 841 7.38 -9.33 -22.43
N LEU A 842 6.18 -8.98 -21.94
CA LEU A 842 4.91 -9.16 -22.65
C LEU A 842 4.59 -7.92 -23.50
N ASP A 843 3.95 -8.12 -24.65
CA ASP A 843 3.49 -6.99 -25.45
C ASP A 843 2.39 -6.18 -24.75
N GLN A 844 2.46 -4.84 -24.90
CA GLN A 844 1.53 -3.92 -24.24
C GLN A 844 0.10 -4.02 -24.76
N ALA A 845 -0.13 -4.47 -25.99
CA ALA A 845 -1.48 -4.74 -26.51
C ALA A 845 -2.19 -5.80 -25.66
N VAL A 846 -1.49 -6.86 -25.24
CA VAL A 846 -2.07 -7.94 -24.42
C VAL A 846 -2.51 -7.42 -23.05
N ILE A 847 -1.64 -6.66 -22.35
CA ILE A 847 -1.97 -6.09 -21.04
C ILE A 847 -3.17 -5.13 -21.16
N ARG A 848 -3.20 -4.28 -22.19
CA ARG A 848 -4.30 -3.32 -22.44
C ARG A 848 -5.62 -4.01 -22.80
N ASN A 849 -5.57 -5.10 -23.57
CA ASN A 849 -6.76 -5.85 -24.00
C ASN A 849 -7.38 -6.70 -22.88
N THR A 850 -6.70 -6.88 -21.74
CA THR A 850 -7.31 -7.49 -20.55
C THR A 850 -8.13 -6.49 -19.74
N ASN A 851 -9.32 -6.90 -19.30
CA ASN A 851 -10.21 -6.08 -18.48
C ASN A 851 -9.85 -6.15 -16.99
N THR A 852 -9.69 -7.38 -16.48
CA THR A 852 -9.37 -7.64 -15.08
C THR A 852 -7.86 -7.76 -14.90
N LYS A 853 -7.28 -7.04 -13.94
CA LYS A 853 -5.85 -7.09 -13.60
C LYS A 853 -5.73 -7.63 -12.18
N ILE A 854 -4.86 -8.62 -11.98
CA ILE A 854 -4.52 -9.20 -10.67
C ILE A 854 -3.00 -9.13 -10.53
N ILE A 855 -2.52 -8.16 -9.75
CA ILE A 855 -1.12 -7.82 -9.62
C ILE A 855 -0.65 -8.20 -8.22
N LEU A 856 0.01 -9.35 -8.11
CA LEU A 856 0.68 -9.79 -6.87
C LEU A 856 2.04 -9.09 -6.73
N ARG A 857 2.81 -9.42 -5.69
CA ARG A 857 4.12 -8.78 -5.42
C ARG A 857 5.05 -8.78 -6.63
N LEU A 858 5.46 -7.60 -7.07
CA LEU A 858 6.44 -7.34 -8.14
C LEU A 858 7.60 -6.49 -7.58
N PRO A 859 8.84 -6.99 -7.52
CA PRO A 859 9.98 -6.19 -7.01
C PRO A 859 10.44 -5.09 -7.97
N ASP A 860 10.48 -5.39 -9.28
CA ASP A 860 11.01 -4.49 -10.29
C ASP A 860 10.15 -3.22 -10.46
N PHE A 861 10.77 -2.08 -10.75
CA PHE A 861 10.05 -0.81 -10.87
C PHE A 861 9.35 -0.62 -12.22
N ASP A 862 9.99 -1.01 -13.32
CA ASP A 862 9.43 -0.83 -14.66
C ASP A 862 8.24 -1.78 -14.87
N ASP A 863 8.34 -3.02 -14.38
CA ASP A 863 7.23 -3.97 -14.31
C ASP A 863 6.05 -3.40 -13.51
N ARG A 864 6.30 -2.88 -12.29
CA ARG A 864 5.27 -2.28 -11.42
C ARG A 864 4.60 -1.07 -12.06
N ASN A 865 5.37 -0.18 -12.67
CA ASN A 865 4.86 1.02 -13.32
C ASN A 865 3.98 0.63 -14.53
N LEU A 866 4.47 -0.29 -15.38
CA LEU A 866 3.74 -0.79 -16.55
C LEU A 866 2.35 -1.32 -16.19
N VAL A 867 2.27 -2.24 -15.22
CA VAL A 867 1.00 -2.91 -14.85
C VAL A 867 0.15 -2.05 -13.92
N GLY A 868 0.79 -1.26 -13.05
CA GLY A 868 0.10 -0.36 -12.13
C GLY A 868 -0.66 0.75 -12.85
N LYS A 869 -0.05 1.41 -13.85
CA LYS A 869 -0.76 2.38 -14.71
C LYS A 869 -1.90 1.72 -15.49
N ALA A 870 -1.71 0.49 -15.98
CA ALA A 870 -2.77 -0.27 -16.64
C ALA A 870 -3.94 -0.65 -15.71
N ALA A 871 -3.71 -0.71 -14.39
CA ALA A 871 -4.71 -0.96 -13.35
C ALA A 871 -5.18 0.31 -12.59
N ARG A 872 -4.88 1.52 -13.12
CA ARG A 872 -5.20 2.83 -12.51
C ARG A 872 -4.64 3.05 -11.09
N LEU A 873 -3.50 2.44 -10.77
CA LEU A 873 -2.81 2.70 -9.50
C LEU A 873 -2.17 4.11 -9.49
N ASN A 874 -2.21 4.78 -8.34
CA ASN A 874 -1.41 6.00 -8.08
C ASN A 874 0.07 5.66 -7.80
N GLU A 875 0.95 6.67 -7.66
CA GLU A 875 2.39 6.40 -7.48
C GLU A 875 2.70 5.63 -6.18
N ASP A 876 2.03 5.96 -5.06
CA ASP A 876 2.23 5.27 -3.79
C ASP A 876 1.73 3.81 -3.82
N GLN A 877 0.61 3.56 -4.50
CA GLN A 877 0.10 2.20 -4.75
C GLN A 877 1.04 1.39 -5.66
N ILE A 878 1.69 2.03 -6.65
CA ILE A 878 2.74 1.42 -7.47
C ILE A 878 3.97 1.09 -6.61
N GLU A 879 4.38 1.96 -5.68
CA GLU A 879 5.45 1.62 -4.73
C GLU A 879 5.10 0.40 -3.86
N GLU A 880 3.86 0.35 -3.35
CA GLU A 880 3.38 -0.69 -2.44
C GLU A 880 3.37 -2.09 -3.05
N LEU A 881 3.24 -2.22 -4.38
CA LEU A 881 3.30 -3.51 -5.09
C LEU A 881 4.58 -4.32 -4.79
N ALA A 882 5.68 -3.69 -4.40
CA ALA A 882 6.91 -4.41 -4.03
C ALA A 882 6.86 -5.04 -2.61
N ARG A 883 5.94 -4.57 -1.76
CA ARG A 883 5.84 -4.92 -0.33
C ARG A 883 4.71 -5.90 -0.03
N LEU A 884 3.82 -6.17 -0.99
CA LEU A 884 2.67 -7.05 -0.82
C LEU A 884 3.05 -8.43 -0.25
N GLN A 885 2.23 -8.90 0.69
CA GLN A 885 2.35 -10.22 1.28
C GLN A 885 1.96 -11.30 0.27
N THR A 886 2.46 -12.52 0.45
CA THR A 886 2.10 -13.66 -0.41
C THR A 886 0.59 -13.91 -0.35
N GLY A 887 -0.05 -14.08 -1.51
CA GLY A 887 -1.51 -14.19 -1.64
C GLY A 887 -2.27 -12.86 -1.60
N CYS A 888 -1.61 -11.74 -1.34
CA CYS A 888 -2.18 -10.40 -1.48
C CYS A 888 -1.90 -9.84 -2.89
N ALA A 889 -2.91 -9.27 -3.54
CA ALA A 889 -2.80 -8.71 -4.88
C ALA A 889 -3.58 -7.39 -5.00
N ALA A 890 -3.07 -6.42 -5.76
CA ALA A 890 -3.91 -5.33 -6.26
C ALA A 890 -4.81 -5.87 -7.38
N VAL A 891 -6.13 -5.71 -7.22
CA VAL A 891 -7.13 -6.18 -8.17
C VAL A 891 -7.93 -4.98 -8.70
N PHE A 892 -8.08 -4.92 -10.01
CA PHE A 892 -8.87 -3.91 -10.70
C PHE A 892 -9.62 -4.51 -11.89
N GLN A 893 -10.82 -4.02 -12.15
CA GLN A 893 -11.67 -4.36 -13.31
C GLN A 893 -12.23 -3.04 -13.85
N ASN A 894 -12.34 -2.85 -15.17
CA ASN A 894 -12.52 -1.50 -15.75
C ASN A 894 -13.80 -0.74 -15.32
N ASN A 895 -14.81 -1.43 -14.76
CA ASN A 895 -16.05 -0.84 -14.24
C ASN A 895 -16.01 -0.53 -12.73
N TRP A 896 -14.88 -0.79 -12.06
CA TRP A 896 -14.65 -0.42 -10.66
C TRP A 896 -14.22 1.05 -10.58
N VAL A 897 -14.59 1.71 -9.49
CA VAL A 897 -14.21 3.11 -9.23
C VAL A 897 -12.70 3.21 -8.96
N GLU A 898 -12.19 2.31 -8.13
CA GLU A 898 -10.81 2.28 -7.62
C GLU A 898 -10.28 0.83 -7.49
N PRO A 899 -8.96 0.64 -7.49
CA PRO A 899 -8.33 -0.65 -7.20
C PRO A 899 -8.46 -1.03 -5.71
N VAL A 900 -8.67 -2.33 -5.43
CA VAL A 900 -8.66 -2.89 -4.07
C VAL A 900 -7.44 -3.79 -3.89
N LEU A 901 -6.91 -3.95 -2.67
CA LEU A 901 -6.10 -5.12 -2.37
C LEU A 901 -7.01 -6.30 -2.02
N CYS A 902 -6.77 -7.44 -2.63
CA CYS A 902 -7.45 -8.71 -2.37
C CYS A 902 -6.47 -9.67 -1.70
N GLN A 903 -6.77 -10.13 -0.49
CA GLN A 903 -6.17 -11.32 0.07
C GLN A 903 -6.93 -12.54 -0.48
N PHE A 904 -6.26 -13.32 -1.32
CA PHE A 904 -6.78 -14.61 -1.77
C PHE A 904 -6.72 -15.63 -0.63
N ASP A 905 -7.72 -16.49 -0.57
CA ASP A 905 -7.70 -17.68 0.27
C ASP A 905 -6.66 -18.68 -0.26
N GLU A 906 -6.04 -19.46 0.63
CA GLU A 906 -5.16 -20.57 0.26
C GLU A 906 -6.01 -21.72 -0.31
N PHE A 907 -5.55 -22.33 -1.40
CA PHE A 907 -6.27 -23.42 -2.05
C PHE A 907 -6.27 -24.66 -1.15
N ASN A 908 -7.46 -25.17 -0.79
CA ASN A 908 -7.56 -26.31 0.13
C ASN A 908 -7.00 -27.59 -0.50
N GLU A 909 -5.89 -28.09 0.05
CA GLU A 909 -5.24 -29.34 -0.38
C GLU A 909 -6.16 -30.57 -0.27
N GLU A 910 -7.15 -30.58 0.63
CA GLU A 910 -8.12 -31.67 0.77
C GLU A 910 -9.01 -31.85 -0.47
N LEU A 911 -9.12 -30.83 -1.34
CA LEU A 911 -9.87 -30.90 -2.59
C LEU A 911 -9.07 -31.58 -3.72
N ILE A 912 -7.77 -31.78 -3.53
CA ILE A 912 -6.87 -32.30 -4.56
C ILE A 912 -7.03 -33.82 -4.67
N LYS A 913 -7.34 -34.29 -5.88
CA LYS A 913 -7.26 -35.70 -6.24
C LYS A 913 -5.94 -35.97 -6.97
N PRO A 914 -5.14 -36.98 -6.58
CA PRO A 914 -3.87 -37.25 -7.24
C PRO A 914 -4.10 -37.77 -8.67
N PHE A 915 -3.51 -37.09 -9.66
CA PHE A 915 -3.49 -37.58 -11.03
C PHE A 915 -2.73 -38.91 -11.12
N THR A 916 -3.37 -39.92 -11.72
CA THR A 916 -2.75 -41.23 -11.96
C THR A 916 -2.81 -41.59 -13.43
N TYR A 917 -1.70 -42.07 -13.97
CA TYR A 917 -1.58 -42.47 -15.36
C TYR A 917 -0.74 -43.73 -15.48
N SER A 918 -1.23 -44.71 -16.25
CA SER A 918 -0.53 -45.95 -16.56
C SER A 918 -0.06 -45.90 -18.01
N ALA A 919 1.26 -45.79 -18.20
CA ALA A 919 1.84 -45.71 -19.53
C ALA A 919 1.56 -47.01 -20.33
N PRO A 920 1.18 -46.92 -21.62
CA PRO A 920 1.01 -48.11 -22.45
C PRO A 920 2.33 -48.88 -22.55
N LYS A 921 2.24 -50.21 -22.46
CA LYS A 921 3.41 -51.12 -22.56
C LYS A 921 3.95 -51.23 -23.99
N GLU A 922 3.15 -50.84 -24.98
CA GLU A 922 3.51 -50.87 -26.38
C GLU A 922 4.51 -49.76 -26.71
N LYS A 923 5.42 -50.03 -27.65
CA LYS A 923 6.34 -49.00 -28.14
C LYS A 923 5.55 -48.02 -28.99
N LEU A 924 5.76 -46.72 -28.79
CA LEU A 924 5.29 -45.72 -29.73
C LEU A 924 5.85 -45.99 -31.13
N VAL A 925 4.97 -45.84 -32.11
CA VAL A 925 5.24 -45.96 -33.54
C VAL A 925 4.70 -44.70 -34.20
N ASP A 926 5.47 -44.11 -35.11
CA ASP A 926 4.97 -43.01 -35.94
C ASP A 926 3.85 -43.53 -36.85
N HIS A 927 2.69 -42.89 -36.85
CA HIS A 927 1.52 -43.35 -37.59
C HIS A 927 1.80 -43.49 -39.10
N ARG A 928 2.69 -42.67 -39.67
CA ARG A 928 3.12 -42.80 -41.08
C ARG A 928 3.96 -44.05 -41.30
N LYS A 929 4.86 -44.41 -40.37
CA LYS A 929 5.64 -45.65 -40.45
C LYS A 929 4.74 -46.87 -40.31
N LEU A 930 3.71 -46.79 -39.46
CA LEU A 930 2.69 -47.82 -39.35
C LEU A 930 1.86 -47.94 -40.63
N ALA A 931 1.38 -46.83 -41.19
CA ALA A 931 0.60 -46.80 -42.44
C ALA A 931 1.40 -47.29 -43.66
N LEU A 932 2.69 -46.92 -43.75
CA LEU A 932 3.62 -47.42 -44.76
C LEU A 932 3.85 -48.93 -44.59
N VAL A 933 4.11 -49.41 -43.38
CA VAL A 933 4.24 -50.84 -43.09
C VAL A 933 2.95 -51.60 -43.43
N ASN A 934 1.77 -51.06 -43.10
CA ASN A 934 0.49 -51.68 -43.43
C ASN A 934 0.27 -51.75 -44.95
N SER A 935 0.59 -50.67 -45.67
CA SER A 935 0.57 -50.63 -47.15
C SER A 935 1.51 -51.69 -47.74
N ILE A 936 2.71 -51.84 -47.18
CA ILE A 936 3.69 -52.85 -47.59
C ILE A 936 3.19 -54.26 -47.25
N LYS A 937 2.54 -54.48 -46.10
CA LYS A 937 1.91 -55.76 -45.74
C LYS A 937 0.77 -56.15 -46.68
N GLU A 938 0.00 -55.18 -47.20
CA GLU A 938 -0.98 -55.44 -48.25
C GLU A 938 -0.30 -55.86 -49.57
N ILE A 939 0.78 -55.18 -49.97
CA ILE A 939 1.58 -55.55 -51.15
C ILE A 939 2.18 -56.96 -50.98
N LEU A 940 2.72 -57.29 -49.79
CA LEU A 940 3.27 -58.61 -49.46
C LEU A 940 2.21 -59.73 -49.44
N LYS A 941 0.98 -59.44 -49.00
CA LYS A 941 -0.14 -60.38 -49.12
C LYS A 941 -0.50 -60.61 -50.60
N GLN A 942 -0.63 -59.52 -51.36
CA GLN A 942 -0.94 -59.58 -52.79
C GLN A 942 0.15 -60.28 -53.63
N SER A 943 1.42 -60.22 -53.23
CA SER A 943 2.51 -60.97 -53.88
C SER A 943 2.57 -62.44 -53.45
N SER A 944 2.32 -62.75 -52.18
CA SER A 944 2.35 -64.14 -51.71
C SER A 944 1.19 -64.98 -52.29
N ASP A 945 0.02 -64.39 -52.55
CA ASP A 945 -1.05 -65.03 -53.34
C ASP A 945 -0.65 -65.35 -54.80
N LEU A 946 0.28 -64.58 -55.38
CA LEU A 946 0.78 -64.80 -56.76
C LEU A 946 1.89 -65.87 -56.84
N SER A 947 2.60 -66.13 -55.75
CA SER A 947 3.74 -67.07 -55.71
C SER A 947 3.38 -68.57 -55.84
N ASN A 948 2.10 -68.89 -56.02
CA ASN A 948 1.59 -70.25 -56.29
C ASN A 948 1.46 -70.59 -57.80
N PHE A 949 1.88 -69.71 -58.71
CA PHE A 949 1.83 -69.95 -60.16
C PHE A 949 3.24 -69.98 -60.80
N GLU A 950 3.47 -70.95 -61.68
CA GLU A 950 4.76 -71.13 -62.38
C GLU A 950 5.07 -69.98 -63.36
N PRO A 951 6.37 -69.69 -63.61
CA PRO A 951 6.77 -68.49 -64.33
C PRO A 951 6.73 -68.64 -65.85
N PHE A 952 6.54 -67.51 -66.54
CA PHE A 952 6.65 -67.31 -67.99
C PHE A 952 5.68 -68.10 -68.88
N ASN A 953 4.45 -67.61 -68.96
CA ASN A 953 3.75 -67.50 -70.24
C ASN A 953 3.00 -66.16 -70.34
N ASN A 954 2.64 -65.73 -71.55
CA ASN A 954 2.06 -64.41 -71.83
C ASN A 954 0.62 -64.26 -71.28
N ASP A 955 0.51 -64.02 -69.97
CA ASP A 955 -0.72 -64.04 -69.21
C ASP A 955 -0.92 -62.74 -68.39
N PRO A 956 -2.17 -62.26 -68.15
CA PRO A 956 -2.49 -61.09 -67.31
C PRO A 956 -1.85 -61.03 -65.91
N SER A 957 -1.35 -62.15 -65.37
CA SER A 957 -0.48 -62.18 -64.19
C SER A 957 0.74 -61.24 -64.30
N SER A 958 1.37 -61.15 -65.47
CA SER A 958 2.53 -60.26 -65.72
C SER A 958 2.24 -58.78 -65.42
N LYS A 959 1.06 -58.27 -65.80
CA LYS A 959 0.64 -56.88 -65.53
C LYS A 959 0.34 -56.62 -64.05
N LYS A 960 -0.09 -57.64 -63.29
CA LYS A 960 -0.30 -57.51 -61.84
C LYS A 960 1.04 -57.43 -61.11
N VAL A 961 2.02 -58.25 -61.50
CA VAL A 961 3.38 -58.20 -60.94
C VAL A 961 4.04 -56.86 -61.26
N SER A 962 3.97 -56.36 -62.50
CA SER A 962 4.52 -55.03 -62.84
C SER A 962 3.85 -53.89 -62.05
N HIS A 963 2.53 -53.95 -61.83
CA HIS A 963 1.81 -52.96 -61.03
C HIS A 963 2.20 -53.03 -59.53
N LEU A 964 2.42 -54.22 -58.98
CA LEU A 964 2.93 -54.39 -57.61
C LEU A 964 4.35 -53.85 -57.49
N HIS A 965 5.23 -54.17 -58.44
CA HIS A 965 6.60 -53.63 -58.51
C HIS A 965 6.59 -52.10 -58.56
N GLN A 966 5.75 -51.49 -59.40
CA GLN A 966 5.64 -50.04 -59.51
C GLN A 966 5.17 -49.38 -58.20
N ARG A 967 4.16 -49.95 -57.52
CA ARG A 967 3.73 -49.49 -56.17
C ARG A 967 4.86 -49.63 -55.13
N LEU A 968 5.71 -50.66 -55.24
CA LEU A 968 6.85 -50.89 -54.36
C LEU A 968 7.98 -49.88 -54.61
N ILE A 969 8.28 -49.58 -55.88
CA ILE A 969 9.23 -48.55 -56.32
C ILE A 969 8.82 -47.19 -55.75
N GLU A 970 7.56 -46.80 -55.91
CA GLU A 970 7.01 -45.53 -55.42
C GLU A 970 7.04 -45.44 -53.88
N LYS A 971 6.64 -46.51 -53.16
CA LYS A 971 6.54 -46.48 -51.69
C LYS A 971 7.88 -46.59 -50.95
N LEU A 972 8.88 -47.24 -51.53
CA LEU A 972 10.24 -47.32 -50.95
C LEU A 972 11.24 -46.35 -51.60
N ASN A 973 10.83 -45.59 -52.60
CA ASN A 973 11.68 -44.71 -53.41
C ASN A 973 12.92 -45.43 -53.98
N ILE A 974 12.70 -46.64 -54.51
CA ILE A 974 13.74 -47.58 -54.98
C ILE A 974 14.63 -46.96 -56.07
N ASN A 975 14.13 -45.95 -56.78
CA ASN A 975 14.89 -45.17 -57.77
C ASN A 975 16.21 -44.64 -57.21
N THR A 976 16.27 -44.26 -55.92
CA THR A 976 17.51 -43.80 -55.26
C THR A 976 18.52 -44.91 -54.96
N LEU A 977 18.10 -46.17 -55.01
CA LEU A 977 18.91 -47.37 -54.79
C LEU A 977 19.47 -47.95 -56.11
N LEU A 978 18.84 -47.64 -57.26
CA LEU A 978 19.27 -48.09 -58.59
C LEU A 978 20.68 -47.58 -58.95
N ASP A 979 20.98 -46.31 -58.64
CA ASP A 979 22.31 -45.71 -58.89
C ASP A 979 23.43 -46.31 -58.03
N GLN A 980 23.10 -47.13 -57.02
CA GLN A 980 24.04 -47.70 -56.05
C GLN A 980 24.26 -49.21 -56.23
N VAL A 981 23.74 -49.80 -57.32
CA VAL A 981 23.94 -51.21 -57.66
C VAL A 981 25.40 -51.47 -58.08
N PRO A 982 26.18 -52.31 -57.35
CA PRO A 982 27.60 -52.49 -57.64
C PRO A 982 27.80 -53.37 -58.88
N MET A 983 28.61 -52.91 -59.83
CA MET A 983 28.88 -53.68 -61.05
C MET A 983 29.89 -54.83 -60.90
N SER A 984 30.67 -54.89 -59.81
CA SER A 984 31.63 -55.99 -59.56
C SER A 984 32.21 -56.06 -58.13
N GLN A 985 31.44 -55.65 -57.10
CA GLN A 985 31.85 -55.81 -55.69
C GLN A 985 31.05 -56.92 -54.98
N ASN A 986 31.56 -57.39 -53.84
CA ASN A 986 30.99 -58.51 -53.08
C ASN A 986 29.50 -58.28 -52.76
N ILE A 987 28.65 -59.07 -53.41
CA ILE A 987 27.21 -58.84 -53.46
C ILE A 987 26.53 -59.10 -52.11
N ASP A 988 27.04 -59.99 -51.27
CA ASP A 988 26.50 -60.22 -49.92
C ASP A 988 26.68 -59.00 -49.00
N ILE A 989 27.79 -58.27 -49.13
CA ILE A 989 28.01 -57.02 -48.37
C ILE A 989 27.00 -55.96 -48.81
N TRP A 990 26.76 -55.85 -50.11
CA TRP A 990 25.78 -54.91 -50.65
C TRP A 990 24.33 -55.29 -50.33
N ILE A 991 23.97 -56.58 -50.33
CA ILE A 991 22.63 -57.03 -49.96
C ILE A 991 22.35 -56.77 -48.46
N ASN A 992 23.36 -56.89 -47.59
CA ASN A 992 23.23 -56.46 -46.20
C ASN A 992 23.01 -54.94 -46.10
N TRP A 993 23.78 -54.14 -46.83
CA TRP A 993 23.56 -52.69 -46.92
C TRP A 993 22.18 -52.32 -47.48
N LEU A 994 21.70 -53.02 -48.51
CA LEU A 994 20.38 -52.83 -49.12
C LEU A 994 19.27 -53.16 -48.11
N SER A 995 19.43 -54.25 -47.36
CA SER A 995 18.54 -54.64 -46.27
C SER A 995 18.47 -53.52 -45.20
N ASP A 996 19.62 -53.01 -44.76
CA ASP A 996 19.68 -51.90 -43.81
C ASP A 996 19.09 -50.60 -44.39
N ALA A 997 19.26 -50.34 -45.69
CA ALA A 997 18.66 -49.19 -46.38
C ALA A 997 17.12 -49.30 -46.43
N ILE A 998 16.57 -50.45 -46.85
CA ILE A 998 15.12 -50.74 -46.83
C ILE A 998 14.57 -50.59 -45.40
N PHE A 999 15.26 -51.16 -44.40
CA PHE A 999 14.83 -51.12 -43.01
C PHE A 999 15.16 -49.80 -42.27
N SER A 1000 15.82 -48.85 -42.92
CA SER A 1000 15.91 -47.46 -42.46
C SER A 1000 14.62 -46.67 -42.78
N VAL A 1001 13.99 -46.98 -43.92
CA VAL A 1001 12.71 -46.42 -44.38
C VAL A 1001 11.54 -47.14 -43.68
N VAL A 1002 11.58 -48.47 -43.65
CA VAL A 1002 10.53 -49.33 -43.10
C VAL A 1002 10.93 -49.86 -41.73
N GLN A 1003 10.13 -49.60 -40.70
CA GLN A 1003 10.49 -49.96 -39.32
C GLN A 1003 10.49 -51.48 -39.11
N LYS A 1004 11.67 -52.12 -39.24
CA LYS A 1004 11.93 -53.58 -39.19
C LYS A 1004 11.12 -54.33 -38.13
N ASN A 1005 11.03 -53.77 -36.92
CA ASN A 1005 10.35 -54.37 -35.76
C ASN A 1005 8.82 -54.53 -35.92
N LEU A 1006 8.20 -53.95 -36.95
CA LEU A 1006 6.76 -54.07 -37.24
C LEU A 1006 6.44 -55.16 -38.27
N LEU A 1007 7.47 -55.75 -38.88
CA LEU A 1007 7.39 -56.86 -39.82
C LEU A 1007 7.92 -58.13 -39.13
N THR A 1008 7.24 -59.26 -39.33
CA THR A 1008 7.75 -60.58 -38.98
C THR A 1008 9.01 -60.92 -39.77
N ILE A 1009 9.83 -61.86 -39.31
CA ILE A 1009 11.07 -62.27 -40.01
C ILE A 1009 10.76 -62.74 -41.45
N ARG A 1010 9.62 -63.42 -41.65
CA ARG A 1010 9.10 -63.81 -42.97
C ARG A 1010 8.75 -62.61 -43.85
N GLU A 1011 8.00 -61.64 -43.32
CA GLU A 1011 7.68 -60.40 -44.06
C GLU A 1011 8.93 -59.57 -44.38
N GLN A 1012 9.95 -59.58 -43.50
CA GLN A 1012 11.24 -58.92 -43.76
C GLN A 1012 11.99 -59.56 -44.93
N ASN A 1013 12.13 -60.90 -44.92
CA ASN A 1013 12.81 -61.64 -45.98
C ASN A 1013 12.09 -61.50 -47.34
N GLU A 1014 10.76 -61.59 -47.35
CA GLU A 1014 9.97 -61.44 -48.58
C GLU A 1014 10.01 -60.00 -49.12
N LEU A 1015 10.06 -58.98 -48.27
CA LEU A 1015 10.24 -57.60 -48.69
C LEU A 1015 11.58 -57.37 -49.39
N VAL A 1016 12.67 -57.92 -48.83
CA VAL A 1016 14.00 -57.85 -49.46
C VAL A 1016 14.02 -58.64 -50.78
N ALA A 1017 13.35 -59.81 -50.83
CA ALA A 1017 13.22 -60.59 -52.05
C ALA A 1017 12.49 -59.83 -53.17
N LEU A 1018 11.35 -59.20 -52.89
CA LEU A 1018 10.62 -58.38 -53.87
C LEU A 1018 11.42 -57.18 -54.37
N VAL A 1019 12.18 -56.50 -53.48
CA VAL A 1019 13.05 -55.40 -53.90
C VAL A 1019 14.18 -55.91 -54.79
N LEU A 1020 14.76 -57.08 -54.51
CA LEU A 1020 15.74 -57.72 -55.39
C LEU A 1020 15.14 -58.14 -56.75
N GLU A 1021 13.89 -58.61 -56.80
CA GLU A 1021 13.19 -58.91 -58.05
C GLU A 1021 12.95 -57.65 -58.91
N VAL A 1022 12.59 -56.53 -58.28
CA VAL A 1022 12.53 -55.21 -58.96
C VAL A 1022 13.89 -54.82 -59.52
N LEU A 1023 14.94 -54.90 -58.71
CA LEU A 1023 16.31 -54.54 -59.10
C LEU A 1023 16.88 -55.48 -60.20
N ALA A 1024 16.47 -56.74 -60.23
CA ALA A 1024 16.87 -57.71 -61.26
C ALA A 1024 16.24 -57.44 -62.64
N VAL A 1025 15.12 -56.71 -62.69
CA VAL A 1025 14.51 -56.23 -63.95
C VAL A 1025 15.25 -55.01 -64.48
N GLU A 1026 15.57 -54.04 -63.61
CA GLU A 1026 16.23 -52.79 -63.99
C GLU A 1026 17.76 -52.93 -64.21
N SER A 1027 18.42 -53.90 -63.55
CA SER A 1027 19.87 -54.12 -63.62
C SER A 1027 20.23 -55.55 -64.08
N PRO A 1028 20.04 -55.88 -65.38
CA PRO A 1028 20.13 -57.25 -65.89
C PRO A 1028 21.52 -57.91 -65.74
N ASN A 1029 22.60 -57.13 -65.61
CA ASN A 1029 23.96 -57.67 -65.44
C ASN A 1029 24.16 -58.42 -64.11
N ASN A 1030 23.43 -58.05 -63.06
CA ASN A 1030 23.53 -58.66 -61.72
C ASN A 1030 22.42 -59.68 -61.43
N LYS A 1031 21.47 -59.82 -62.36
CA LYS A 1031 20.28 -60.68 -62.21
C LYS A 1031 20.56 -62.10 -61.68
N PRO A 1032 21.55 -62.87 -62.17
CA PRO A 1032 21.79 -64.23 -61.69
C PRO A 1032 22.12 -64.32 -60.18
N TYR A 1033 22.74 -63.28 -59.62
CA TYR A 1033 23.06 -63.20 -58.20
C TYR A 1033 21.86 -62.79 -57.35
N PHE A 1034 21.03 -61.88 -57.87
CA PHE A 1034 19.78 -61.48 -57.22
C PHE A 1034 18.77 -62.64 -57.20
N ASP A 1035 18.58 -63.33 -58.34
CA ASP A 1035 17.70 -64.51 -58.45
C ASP A 1035 18.14 -65.64 -57.48
N ALA A 1036 19.45 -65.84 -57.30
CA ALA A 1036 20.01 -66.78 -56.32
C ALA A 1036 19.69 -66.37 -54.86
N LYS A 1037 19.86 -65.09 -54.51
CA LYS A 1037 19.55 -64.62 -53.14
C LYS A 1037 18.05 -64.58 -52.85
N VAL A 1038 17.21 -64.25 -53.83
CA VAL A 1038 15.75 -64.34 -53.74
C VAL A 1038 15.34 -65.78 -53.41
N SER A 1039 15.97 -66.76 -54.06
CA SER A 1039 15.75 -68.18 -53.80
C SER A 1039 16.17 -68.59 -52.37
N GLU A 1040 17.32 -68.12 -51.89
CA GLU A 1040 17.82 -68.34 -50.52
C GLU A 1040 16.88 -67.74 -49.46
N LEU A 1041 16.47 -66.47 -49.63
CA LEU A 1041 15.58 -65.76 -48.70
C LEU A 1041 14.19 -66.39 -48.62
N ARG A 1042 13.64 -66.85 -49.76
CA ARG A 1042 12.36 -67.57 -49.80
C ARG A 1042 12.47 -68.98 -49.23
N HIS A 1043 13.62 -69.64 -49.32
CA HIS A 1043 13.86 -70.93 -48.63
C HIS A 1043 13.91 -70.76 -47.11
N ALA A 1044 14.73 -69.82 -46.62
CA ALA A 1044 14.79 -69.49 -45.18
C ALA A 1044 13.42 -69.10 -44.61
N SER A 1045 12.58 -68.45 -45.42
CA SER A 1045 11.21 -68.08 -45.04
C SER A 1045 10.21 -69.24 -44.99
N LYS A 1046 10.53 -70.39 -45.60
CA LYS A 1046 9.76 -71.64 -45.51
C LYS A 1046 10.18 -72.52 -44.33
N GLU A 1047 11.43 -72.41 -43.88
CA GLU A 1047 11.95 -73.14 -42.70
C GLU A 1047 11.56 -72.47 -41.36
N LEU A 1048 11.00 -71.26 -41.40
CA LEU A 1048 10.47 -70.51 -40.25
C LEU A 1048 8.98 -70.80 -39.95
N ILE A 1049 8.47 -71.95 -40.41
CA ILE A 1049 7.10 -72.45 -40.19
C ILE A 1049 7.12 -73.53 -39.11
#